data_AF-A0A8C1QKT5-F1
#
_entry.id   AF-A0A8C1QKT5-F1
#
_cell.length_a   1.000
_cell.length_b   1.000
_cell.length_c   1.000
_cell.angle_alpha   90.00
_cell.angle_beta   90.00
_cell.angle_gamma   90.00
#
_symmetry.space_group_name_H-M   'P 1'
#
loop_
_entity.id
_entity.type
_entity.pdbx_description
1 polymer ?
#
loop_
_entity_poly.entity_id
_entity_poly.type
_entity_poly.pdbx_seq_one_letter_code
_entity_poly.pdbx_strand_id
1 'polypeptide(L)'
;IKQETRISQSIRVMTSRGHGGARRRSRTCCLKLVWIIMQHLKTWLDQCGIAVESRINCGCDRSLSRADCEARGCCYVPLPQSGLGGPPWCFYPVRYPGYKMGPLLPTEKGQRATLARSAPSYLPRDIPTLQLDLMPETLGRLHLTLKDPASPRYEVPFVTSQSRGHKDIQNPLYDVDFQPDPFGFIVRRKSNGRVLLNTTIGPLLFADQYVQLSTSMASSVISGLGEHYTPITLDLNWTSVSLWNRDMAPHVRPSESANLYGSHPFFLVQEGDGQAHGVFLLNSNAMEVFLQPAPALTWVTVGGILDFYIFLGPSPQSVVQQYHEVIGYPMMPPYWSLGFHLCRWGYTSTNITRTVVQLMRQAKIPLDVQWNDLDYADQRRVFTFDLQRFGDLPRMVEEFHQLGMKYVLILDPGISSASPPGSYKPFDDGLKRGVFIKNSTGQILIGKVWPGPTAFPDFTNPTTQDWWTDCIRVFHSKVPVDGLWIDMNEPSNFVQGSVDGCPDSDLEKPPYTPGVIGGQLNAGTLCVSAQQYLSNHYNLHNLYGLTEAIATHRALLKVKSTRPFVLSRSSFPGLGRFSAHWTGDVRSDWEQLRFSIPGVLLFGLYGVPLVGADVCGFGGDTTEELCVRWTQLGAFYPFMRNHNDKPNAPQEPFVFSQQAQDAMRTAITLRYSLLPFLYTLFHHTHSSGSTVARPLFLEFPTDPDCQTIDRQFLWGSSLLISPVLEEGALEVTAYLPPGTWYTYYSKGQYILFPAPLDTINVHVREGSIIPQQVPALTTTASRRNPFTLIVALSVGNWAKGELFWDDGESLDTFEHGNYSYVLFFAEEVQNRENFGLISEFVCVCVCVCVCVCVCVCVCVCVCVLQVLTVAGLDLPMTAMITVQWS
;
A
#
# COMPACT_ATOMS: atom_id res chain seq x y z
N ILE A 1 -6.52 -38.97 -30.58
CA ILE A 1 -5.64 -40.00 -31.18
C ILE A 1 -5.81 -41.41 -30.56
N LYS A 2 -5.54 -41.69 -29.27
CA LYS A 2 -5.72 -43.05 -28.69
C LYS A 2 -7.18 -43.52 -28.50
N GLN A 3 -8.16 -42.62 -28.59
CA GLN A 3 -9.60 -42.94 -28.48
C GLN A 3 -10.27 -43.19 -29.84
N GLU A 4 -9.74 -42.64 -30.94
CA GLU A 4 -10.25 -42.86 -32.31
C GLU A 4 -10.02 -44.30 -32.77
N THR A 5 -8.93 -44.93 -32.31
CA THR A 5 -8.58 -46.30 -32.70
C THR A 5 -9.56 -47.34 -32.13
N ARG A 6 -10.12 -47.11 -30.93
CA ARG A 6 -11.10 -48.01 -30.30
C ARG A 6 -12.48 -47.95 -30.96
N ILE A 7 -12.91 -46.77 -31.42
CA ILE A 7 -14.19 -46.60 -32.12
C ILE A 7 -14.14 -47.28 -33.51
N SER A 8 -13.00 -47.23 -34.20
CA SER A 8 -12.83 -47.91 -35.49
C SER A 8 -12.89 -49.45 -35.36
N GLN A 9 -12.41 -50.01 -34.24
CA GLN A 9 -12.44 -51.45 -33.99
C GLN A 9 -13.84 -51.96 -33.65
N SER A 10 -14.65 -51.20 -32.90
CA SER A 10 -16.04 -51.58 -32.60
C SER A 10 -16.95 -51.56 -33.82
N ILE A 11 -16.69 -50.68 -34.80
CA ILE A 11 -17.45 -50.61 -36.06
C ILE A 11 -17.12 -51.80 -36.99
N ARG A 12 -15.89 -52.33 -36.96
CA ARG A 12 -15.50 -53.53 -37.73
C ARG A 12 -16.16 -54.82 -37.23
N VAL A 13 -16.45 -54.93 -35.93
CA VAL A 13 -17.02 -56.15 -35.33
C VAL A 13 -18.52 -56.31 -35.66
N MET A 14 -19.26 -55.23 -35.91
CA MET A 14 -20.69 -55.32 -36.27
C MET A 14 -20.96 -55.71 -37.74
N THR A 15 -19.94 -55.79 -38.60
CA THR A 15 -20.13 -56.03 -40.04
C THR A 15 -20.03 -57.50 -40.51
N SER A 16 -19.69 -58.46 -39.65
CA SER A 16 -19.33 -59.83 -40.08
C SER A 16 -20.34 -60.96 -39.82
N ARG A 17 -21.58 -60.71 -39.38
CA ARG A 17 -22.61 -61.76 -39.31
C ARG A 17 -23.90 -61.35 -40.03
N GLY A 18 -24.37 -62.23 -40.92
CA GLY A 18 -25.36 -61.93 -41.95
C GLY A 18 -26.82 -61.94 -41.48
N HIS A 19 -27.64 -61.11 -42.14
CA HIS A 19 -28.94 -61.43 -42.75
C HIS A 19 -29.51 -60.14 -43.36
N GLY A 20 -29.94 -60.21 -44.63
CA GLY A 20 -30.46 -59.08 -45.42
C GLY A 20 -31.87 -58.70 -45.01
N GLY A 21 -32.10 -57.41 -44.75
CA GLY A 21 -33.43 -56.86 -44.43
C GLY A 21 -33.40 -55.74 -43.38
N ALA A 22 -32.64 -55.91 -42.29
CA ALA A 22 -32.56 -54.93 -41.18
C ALA A 22 -31.42 -53.89 -41.32
N ARG A 23 -30.57 -54.00 -42.35
CA ARG A 23 -29.32 -53.21 -42.50
C ARG A 23 -29.52 -51.72 -42.81
N ARG A 24 -30.65 -51.29 -43.39
CA ARG A 24 -30.86 -49.87 -43.73
C ARG A 24 -31.26 -49.02 -42.52
N ARG A 25 -32.12 -49.52 -41.62
CA ARG A 25 -32.57 -48.80 -40.41
C ARG A 25 -31.53 -48.78 -39.28
N SER A 26 -30.80 -49.88 -39.08
CA SER A 26 -29.73 -49.94 -38.05
C SER A 26 -28.53 -49.05 -38.38
N ARG A 27 -28.10 -48.99 -39.66
CA ARG A 27 -27.03 -48.07 -40.09
C ARG A 27 -27.42 -46.60 -39.98
N THR A 28 -28.67 -46.23 -40.27
CA THR A 28 -29.14 -44.84 -40.08
C THR A 28 -29.29 -44.48 -38.61
N CYS A 29 -29.70 -45.40 -37.73
CA CYS A 29 -29.70 -45.17 -36.28
C CYS A 29 -28.29 -45.03 -35.70
N CYS A 30 -27.34 -45.90 -36.08
CA CYS A 30 -25.95 -45.76 -35.64
C CYS A 30 -25.29 -44.50 -36.20
N LEU A 31 -25.53 -44.14 -37.47
CA LEU A 31 -25.02 -42.89 -38.05
C LEU A 31 -25.66 -41.66 -37.40
N LYS A 32 -26.96 -41.68 -37.07
CA LYS A 32 -27.61 -40.61 -36.29
C LYS A 32 -27.06 -40.54 -34.87
N LEU A 33 -26.85 -41.67 -34.20
CA LEU A 33 -26.29 -41.68 -32.85
C LEU A 33 -24.84 -41.19 -32.84
N VAL A 34 -24.02 -41.62 -33.80
CA VAL A 34 -22.63 -41.14 -33.98
C VAL A 34 -22.62 -39.66 -34.36
N TRP A 35 -23.55 -39.19 -35.21
CA TRP A 35 -23.67 -37.78 -35.57
C TRP A 35 -24.15 -36.91 -34.39
N ILE A 36 -25.11 -37.40 -33.58
CA ILE A 36 -25.55 -36.74 -32.33
C ILE A 36 -24.43 -36.73 -31.31
N ILE A 37 -23.68 -37.83 -31.15
CA ILE A 37 -22.51 -37.92 -30.28
C ILE A 37 -21.41 -36.97 -30.77
N MET A 38 -21.15 -36.90 -32.08
CA MET A 38 -20.16 -35.98 -32.67
C MET A 38 -20.61 -34.52 -32.56
N GLN A 39 -21.90 -34.22 -32.69
CA GLN A 39 -22.44 -32.88 -32.45
C GLN A 39 -22.34 -32.50 -30.97
N HIS A 40 -22.70 -33.41 -30.06
CA HIS A 40 -22.56 -33.18 -28.62
C HIS A 40 -21.10 -33.03 -28.19
N LEU A 41 -20.19 -33.85 -28.72
CA LEU A 41 -18.74 -33.72 -28.51
C LEU A 41 -18.22 -32.39 -29.05
N LYS A 42 -18.69 -31.95 -30.23
CA LYS A 42 -18.31 -30.67 -30.82
C LYS A 42 -18.83 -29.50 -29.97
N THR A 43 -20.11 -29.48 -29.60
CA THR A 43 -20.66 -28.45 -28.71
C THR A 43 -20.03 -28.44 -27.33
N TRP A 44 -19.64 -29.60 -26.80
CA TRP A 44 -18.97 -29.71 -25.50
C TRP A 44 -17.52 -29.22 -25.58
N LEU A 45 -16.78 -29.59 -26.64
CA LEU A 45 -15.44 -29.07 -26.92
C LEU A 45 -15.47 -27.55 -27.14
N ASP A 46 -16.50 -27.03 -27.81
CA ASP A 46 -16.66 -25.60 -28.10
C ASP A 46 -17.01 -24.77 -26.84
N GLN A 47 -17.62 -25.36 -25.81
CA GLN A 47 -18.03 -24.66 -24.57
C GLN A 47 -17.10 -24.89 -23.37
N CYS A 48 -16.55 -26.11 -23.23
CA CYS A 48 -15.74 -26.53 -22.09
C CYS A 48 -14.26 -26.76 -22.44
N GLY A 49 -13.85 -26.58 -23.70
CA GLY A 49 -12.46 -26.67 -24.16
C GLY A 49 -11.58 -25.48 -23.77
N ILE A 50 -11.73 -24.96 -22.54
CA ILE A 50 -11.00 -23.81 -22.03
C ILE A 50 -9.65 -24.27 -21.46
N ALA A 51 -8.58 -23.59 -21.87
CA ALA A 51 -7.23 -23.81 -21.37
C ALA A 51 -7.19 -23.63 -19.85
N VAL A 52 -6.39 -24.44 -19.14
CA VAL A 52 -6.47 -24.59 -17.68
C VAL A 52 -6.26 -23.25 -16.99
N GLU A 53 -5.24 -22.51 -17.40
CA GLU A 53 -4.87 -21.17 -16.97
C GLU A 53 -5.99 -20.13 -17.12
N SER A 54 -6.90 -20.31 -18.08
CA SER A 54 -7.99 -19.37 -18.42
C SER A 54 -9.33 -19.75 -17.79
N ARG A 55 -9.39 -20.82 -16.97
CA ARG A 55 -10.63 -21.25 -16.33
C ARG A 55 -11.01 -20.30 -15.20
N ILE A 56 -12.19 -19.70 -15.28
CA ILE A 56 -12.78 -18.91 -14.18
C ILE A 56 -13.59 -19.85 -13.28
N ASN A 57 -13.24 -19.90 -12.00
CA ASN A 57 -13.85 -20.81 -11.02
C ASN A 57 -15.36 -20.53 -10.86
N CYS A 58 -16.18 -21.58 -11.00
CA CYS A 58 -17.65 -21.52 -10.84
C CYS A 58 -18.10 -21.91 -9.41
N GLY A 59 -17.16 -22.29 -8.56
CA GLY A 59 -17.38 -22.65 -7.15
C GLY A 59 -16.53 -21.80 -6.20
N CYS A 60 -16.41 -20.49 -6.43
CA CYS A 60 -15.72 -19.61 -5.47
C CYS A 60 -16.45 -19.54 -4.12
N ASP A 61 -17.77 -19.69 -4.11
CA ASP A 61 -18.59 -19.67 -2.90
C ASP A 61 -18.50 -20.95 -2.06
N ARG A 62 -18.28 -22.10 -2.69
CA ARG A 62 -18.11 -23.41 -2.03
C ARG A 62 -17.52 -24.45 -2.96
N SER A 63 -16.92 -25.48 -2.39
CA SER A 63 -16.55 -26.69 -3.13
C SER A 63 -17.77 -27.36 -3.77
N LEU A 64 -17.68 -27.67 -5.07
CA LEU A 64 -18.76 -28.25 -5.85
C LEU A 64 -18.45 -29.69 -6.25
N SER A 65 -19.43 -30.58 -6.08
CA SER A 65 -19.39 -31.89 -6.73
C SER A 65 -19.58 -31.74 -8.24
N ARG A 66 -19.29 -32.80 -9.01
CA ARG A 66 -19.58 -32.82 -10.45
C ARG A 66 -21.05 -32.49 -10.74
N ALA A 67 -21.97 -33.10 -9.99
CA ALA A 67 -23.41 -32.90 -10.18
C ALA A 67 -23.81 -31.45 -9.87
N ASP A 68 -23.29 -30.87 -8.78
CA ASP A 68 -23.56 -29.46 -8.43
C ASP A 68 -23.02 -28.50 -9.50
N CYS A 69 -21.81 -28.78 -10.01
CA CYS A 69 -21.18 -27.98 -11.07
C CYS A 69 -22.01 -27.99 -12.35
N GLU A 70 -22.39 -29.17 -12.82
CA GLU A 70 -23.21 -29.34 -14.03
C GLU A 70 -24.62 -28.74 -13.82
N ALA A 71 -25.19 -28.82 -12.60
CA ALA A 71 -26.47 -28.19 -12.25
C ALA A 71 -26.42 -26.66 -12.29
N ARG A 72 -25.25 -26.04 -12.00
CA ARG A 72 -25.02 -24.60 -12.22
C ARG A 72 -24.86 -24.23 -13.69
N GLY A 73 -24.85 -25.21 -14.61
CA GLY A 73 -24.54 -24.98 -16.02
C GLY A 73 -23.04 -24.78 -16.29
N CYS A 74 -22.18 -25.24 -15.39
CA CYS A 74 -20.72 -25.11 -15.48
C CYS A 74 -20.05 -26.37 -16.03
N CYS A 75 -18.80 -26.23 -16.45
CA CYS A 75 -17.97 -27.30 -16.97
C CYS A 75 -17.18 -27.96 -15.83
N TYR A 76 -17.18 -29.29 -15.77
CA TYR A 76 -16.41 -30.05 -14.78
C TYR A 76 -15.33 -30.91 -15.46
N VAL A 77 -14.06 -30.54 -15.30
CA VAL A 77 -12.90 -31.26 -15.86
C VAL A 77 -11.83 -31.46 -14.77
N PRO A 78 -11.76 -32.67 -14.15
CA PRO A 78 -10.82 -32.93 -13.08
C PRO A 78 -9.37 -32.93 -13.57
N LEU A 79 -8.45 -32.49 -12.71
CA LEU A 79 -7.02 -32.44 -12.98
C LEU A 79 -6.26 -33.42 -12.08
N PRO A 80 -5.25 -34.16 -12.59
CA PRO A 80 -4.57 -35.22 -11.83
C PRO A 80 -3.78 -34.76 -10.59
N GLN A 81 -3.59 -33.45 -10.36
CA GLN A 81 -2.68 -32.91 -9.34
C GLN A 81 -3.15 -31.61 -8.65
N SER A 82 -4.44 -31.27 -8.63
CA SER A 82 -4.88 -30.05 -7.91
C SER A 82 -5.11 -30.36 -6.42
N GLY A 83 -4.26 -29.82 -5.55
CA GLY A 83 -4.60 -29.61 -4.14
C GLY A 83 -5.61 -28.46 -3.97
N LEU A 84 -5.94 -28.14 -2.72
CA LEU A 84 -6.59 -26.86 -2.37
C LEU A 84 -5.70 -25.70 -2.88
N GLY A 85 -6.28 -24.75 -3.62
CA GLY A 85 -5.53 -23.61 -4.20
C GLY A 85 -4.93 -23.86 -5.59
N GLY A 86 -5.35 -24.90 -6.31
CA GLY A 86 -4.95 -25.15 -7.71
C GLY A 86 -5.99 -24.71 -8.75
N PRO A 87 -5.75 -24.99 -10.05
CA PRO A 87 -6.70 -24.68 -11.11
C PRO A 87 -8.09 -25.33 -10.87
N PRO A 88 -9.19 -24.63 -11.18
CA PRO A 88 -10.53 -25.10 -10.85
C PRO A 88 -10.95 -26.29 -11.71
N TRP A 89 -11.55 -27.29 -11.05
CA TRP A 89 -12.23 -28.40 -11.72
C TRP A 89 -13.57 -27.97 -12.29
N CYS A 90 -14.32 -27.16 -11.53
CA CYS A 90 -15.58 -26.58 -11.95
C CYS A 90 -15.39 -25.13 -12.40
N PHE A 91 -15.65 -24.84 -13.67
CA PHE A 91 -15.41 -23.52 -14.25
C PHE A 91 -16.52 -23.11 -15.22
N TYR A 92 -16.66 -21.80 -15.43
CA TYR A 92 -17.67 -21.27 -16.35
C TYR A 92 -17.34 -21.62 -17.81
N PRO A 93 -18.33 -22.02 -18.62
CA PRO A 93 -18.18 -22.15 -20.07
C PRO A 93 -18.01 -20.78 -20.73
N VAL A 94 -17.51 -20.76 -21.97
CA VAL A 94 -17.25 -19.52 -22.75
C VAL A 94 -18.49 -18.61 -22.87
N ARG A 95 -19.70 -19.18 -22.90
CA ARG A 95 -20.96 -18.43 -22.97
C ARG A 95 -21.88 -18.78 -21.81
N TYR A 96 -21.46 -18.47 -20.59
CA TYR A 96 -22.32 -18.60 -19.43
C TYR A 96 -23.41 -17.49 -19.42
N PRO A 97 -24.67 -17.79 -19.07
CA PRO A 97 -25.73 -16.78 -19.03
C PRO A 97 -25.44 -15.66 -18.02
N GLY A 98 -25.42 -14.41 -18.50
CA GLY A 98 -25.12 -13.23 -17.69
C GLY A 98 -26.15 -12.11 -17.88
N TYR A 99 -25.73 -10.87 -17.60
CA TYR A 99 -26.50 -9.68 -17.93
C TYR A 99 -26.51 -9.42 -19.43
N LYS A 100 -27.58 -8.81 -19.92
CA LYS A 100 -27.69 -8.25 -21.26
C LYS A 100 -27.73 -6.74 -21.20
N MET A 101 -26.89 -6.09 -22.00
CA MET A 101 -26.76 -4.64 -22.05
C MET A 101 -27.77 -4.02 -23.02
N GLY A 102 -28.43 -2.95 -22.56
CA GLY A 102 -29.24 -2.05 -23.40
C GLY A 102 -28.38 -1.00 -24.15
N PRO A 103 -29.01 -0.09 -24.91
CA PRO A 103 -28.26 0.96 -25.60
C PRO A 103 -27.58 1.92 -24.61
N LEU A 104 -26.41 2.45 -25.00
CA LEU A 104 -25.76 3.55 -24.28
C LEU A 104 -26.50 4.86 -24.56
N LEU A 105 -26.90 5.52 -23.49
CA LEU A 105 -27.57 6.82 -23.51
C LEU A 105 -26.63 7.88 -22.93
N PRO A 106 -26.53 9.07 -23.53
CA PRO A 106 -25.69 10.14 -22.99
C PRO A 106 -26.23 10.64 -21.64
N THR A 107 -25.31 11.05 -20.76
CA THR A 107 -25.60 11.73 -19.48
C THR A 107 -24.76 12.99 -19.37
N GLU A 108 -24.97 13.79 -18.33
CA GLU A 108 -24.15 14.99 -18.09
C GLU A 108 -22.66 14.68 -17.86
N LYS A 109 -22.34 13.49 -17.34
CA LYS A 109 -20.99 13.08 -16.95
C LYS A 109 -20.37 12.01 -17.85
N GLY A 110 -21.09 11.55 -18.88
CA GLY A 110 -20.62 10.47 -19.76
C GLY A 110 -21.79 9.72 -20.40
N GLN A 111 -21.86 8.41 -20.18
CA GLN A 111 -22.86 7.53 -20.78
C GLN A 111 -23.43 6.56 -19.76
N ARG A 112 -24.63 6.04 -20.02
CA ARG A 112 -25.35 5.10 -19.16
C ARG A 112 -26.00 4.00 -19.97
N ALA A 113 -26.01 2.77 -19.44
CA ALA A 113 -26.81 1.67 -19.98
C ALA A 113 -27.50 0.89 -18.87
N THR A 114 -28.65 0.29 -19.19
CA THR A 114 -29.30 -0.69 -18.33
C THR A 114 -28.77 -2.08 -18.65
N LEU A 115 -28.46 -2.86 -17.62
CA LEU A 115 -28.11 -4.27 -17.74
C LEU A 115 -29.25 -5.10 -17.14
N ALA A 116 -29.74 -6.12 -17.84
CA ALA A 116 -30.85 -6.96 -17.37
C ALA A 116 -30.55 -8.44 -17.57
N ARG A 117 -30.93 -9.28 -16.60
CA ARG A 117 -30.88 -10.74 -16.73
C ARG A 117 -32.25 -11.30 -17.05
N SER A 118 -32.31 -12.25 -17.99
CA SER A 118 -33.54 -12.96 -18.32
C SER A 118 -33.87 -14.08 -17.34
N ALA A 119 -32.88 -14.58 -16.61
CA ALA A 119 -33.02 -15.61 -15.58
C ALA A 119 -32.09 -15.30 -14.40
N PRO A 120 -32.51 -15.58 -13.14
CA PRO A 120 -31.64 -15.45 -11.97
C PRO A 120 -30.39 -16.33 -12.03
N SER A 121 -29.36 -15.98 -11.26
CA SER A 121 -28.18 -16.85 -11.07
C SER A 121 -28.52 -17.95 -10.07
N TYR A 122 -27.52 -18.78 -9.76
CA TYR A 122 -27.58 -19.70 -8.64
C TYR A 122 -27.44 -19.03 -7.27
N LEU A 123 -27.16 -17.72 -7.21
CA LEU A 123 -26.94 -16.98 -5.96
C LEU A 123 -28.27 -16.52 -5.34
N PRO A 124 -28.37 -16.51 -4.00
CA PRO A 124 -29.53 -15.94 -3.31
C PRO A 124 -29.55 -14.41 -3.50
N ARG A 125 -30.75 -13.83 -3.59
CA ARG A 125 -30.96 -12.37 -3.72
C ARG A 125 -30.16 -11.75 -4.91
N ASP A 126 -30.18 -12.44 -6.05
CA ASP A 126 -29.62 -11.94 -7.32
C ASP A 126 -30.36 -10.67 -7.78
N ILE A 127 -29.63 -9.66 -8.23
CA ILE A 127 -30.21 -8.37 -8.63
C ILE A 127 -30.50 -8.40 -10.14
N PRO A 128 -31.78 -8.41 -10.58
CA PRO A 128 -32.13 -8.72 -11.97
C PRO A 128 -31.82 -7.58 -12.95
N THR A 129 -31.66 -6.35 -12.47
CA THR A 129 -31.40 -5.16 -13.27
C THR A 129 -30.32 -4.31 -12.61
N LEU A 130 -29.32 -3.91 -13.38
CA LEU A 130 -28.27 -2.99 -12.95
C LEU A 130 -28.25 -1.76 -13.86
N GLN A 131 -27.68 -0.69 -13.34
CA GLN A 131 -27.34 0.50 -14.09
C GLN A 131 -25.81 0.59 -14.21
N LEU A 132 -25.34 0.63 -15.44
CA LEU A 132 -23.96 0.96 -15.80
C LEU A 132 -23.87 2.46 -16.03
N ASP A 133 -23.01 3.15 -15.30
CA ASP A 133 -22.58 4.51 -15.60
C ASP A 133 -21.10 4.49 -16.01
N LEU A 134 -20.79 5.06 -17.17
CA LEU A 134 -19.45 5.23 -17.72
C LEU A 134 -19.12 6.72 -17.74
N MET A 135 -18.12 7.12 -16.98
CA MET A 135 -17.75 8.51 -16.74
C MET A 135 -16.27 8.73 -17.10
N PRO A 136 -15.99 9.24 -18.31
CA PRO A 136 -14.66 9.75 -18.62
C PRO A 136 -14.36 10.96 -17.73
N GLU A 137 -13.48 10.83 -16.75
CA GLU A 137 -13.19 11.92 -15.80
C GLU A 137 -12.03 12.80 -16.25
N THR A 138 -10.99 12.21 -16.82
CA THR A 138 -9.84 12.90 -17.42
C THR A 138 -9.38 12.15 -18.67
N LEU A 139 -8.42 12.72 -19.41
CA LEU A 139 -7.80 12.02 -20.55
C LEU A 139 -7.24 10.65 -20.17
N GLY A 140 -6.71 10.52 -18.95
CA GLY A 140 -6.07 9.31 -18.45
C GLY A 140 -6.85 8.55 -17.37
N ARG A 141 -8.09 8.95 -17.06
CA ARG A 141 -8.89 8.33 -16.00
C ARG A 141 -10.31 8.02 -16.47
N LEU A 142 -10.69 6.75 -16.35
CA LEU A 142 -12.04 6.26 -16.58
C LEU A 142 -12.66 5.86 -15.25
N HIS A 143 -13.87 6.35 -14.97
CA HIS A 143 -14.68 5.96 -13.82
C HIS A 143 -15.90 5.18 -14.31
N LEU A 144 -16.16 4.01 -13.73
CA LEU A 144 -17.25 3.12 -14.11
C LEU A 144 -17.96 2.60 -12.88
N THR A 145 -19.29 2.70 -12.83
CA THR A 145 -20.09 2.13 -11.74
C THR A 145 -21.16 1.18 -12.22
N LEU A 146 -21.39 0.10 -11.48
CA LEU A 146 -22.53 -0.81 -11.62
C LEU A 146 -23.35 -0.78 -10.32
N LYS A 147 -24.59 -0.29 -10.42
CA LYS A 147 -25.47 -0.06 -9.28
C LYS A 147 -26.82 -0.75 -9.46
N ASP A 148 -27.50 -1.04 -8.36
CA ASP A 148 -28.91 -1.40 -8.38
C ASP A 148 -29.75 -0.11 -8.53
N PRO A 149 -30.48 0.09 -9.64
CA PRO A 149 -31.31 1.27 -9.84
C PRO A 149 -32.61 1.25 -9.02
N ALA A 150 -33.03 0.08 -8.52
CA ALA A 150 -34.26 -0.07 -7.76
C ALA A 150 -34.06 0.19 -6.26
N SER A 151 -32.91 -0.20 -5.72
CA SER A 151 -32.60 -0.04 -4.29
C SER A 151 -31.18 0.53 -4.09
N PRO A 152 -31.02 1.69 -3.42
CA PRO A 152 -29.71 2.20 -3.06
C PRO A 152 -28.95 1.17 -2.21
N ARG A 153 -27.73 0.85 -2.64
CA ARG A 153 -26.81 -0.03 -1.91
C ARG A 153 -25.77 0.79 -1.16
N TYR A 154 -25.06 0.15 -0.24
CA TYR A 154 -23.93 0.79 0.42
C TYR A 154 -22.86 1.21 -0.59
N GLU A 155 -22.44 2.46 -0.49
CA GLU A 155 -21.31 3.02 -1.20
C GLU A 155 -20.34 3.57 -0.16
N VAL A 156 -19.04 3.44 -0.41
CA VAL A 156 -18.02 3.94 0.51
C VAL A 156 -18.19 5.46 0.66
N PRO A 157 -18.28 6.01 1.89
CA PRO A 157 -18.41 7.45 2.12
C PRO A 157 -17.08 8.16 1.81
N PHE A 158 -16.77 8.28 0.53
CA PHE A 158 -15.49 8.74 0.02
C PHE A 158 -15.62 10.18 -0.48
N VAL A 159 -14.86 11.10 0.10
CA VAL A 159 -14.77 12.47 -0.43
C VAL A 159 -13.70 12.44 -1.52
N THR A 160 -14.13 12.20 -2.77
CA THR A 160 -13.27 12.41 -3.94
C THR A 160 -12.80 13.86 -3.93
N SER A 161 -11.53 14.10 -4.27
CA SER A 161 -11.13 15.45 -4.68
C SER A 161 -12.06 15.83 -5.83
N GLN A 162 -12.73 16.98 -5.74
CA GLN A 162 -13.69 17.37 -6.78
C GLN A 162 -12.98 17.33 -8.12
N SER A 163 -13.29 16.34 -8.96
CA SER A 163 -12.92 16.40 -10.36
C SER A 163 -13.62 17.65 -10.88
N ARG A 164 -12.84 18.68 -11.23
CA ARG A 164 -13.35 19.82 -11.98
C ARG A 164 -14.02 19.21 -13.18
N GLY A 165 -15.35 19.21 -13.22
CA GLY A 165 -16.12 18.58 -14.29
C GLY A 165 -15.72 19.21 -15.61
N HIS A 166 -14.79 18.58 -16.31
CA HIS A 166 -14.38 19.03 -17.63
C HIS A 166 -15.49 18.62 -18.58
N LYS A 167 -16.32 19.60 -18.95
CA LYS A 167 -17.25 19.47 -20.07
C LYS A 167 -16.41 19.21 -21.33
N ASP A 168 -16.72 18.12 -22.02
CA ASP A 168 -16.13 17.67 -23.29
C ASP A 168 -14.66 17.19 -23.18
N ILE A 169 -14.45 15.97 -22.68
CA ILE A 169 -13.14 15.29 -22.81
C ILE A 169 -12.96 14.85 -24.26
N GLN A 170 -12.26 15.66 -25.03
CA GLN A 170 -11.87 15.28 -26.39
C GLN A 170 -10.64 14.37 -26.34
N ASN A 171 -10.74 13.21 -27.00
CA ASN A 171 -9.63 12.29 -27.24
C ASN A 171 -9.01 11.64 -25.97
N PRO A 172 -9.78 10.84 -25.19
CA PRO A 172 -9.22 10.05 -24.09
C PRO A 172 -8.10 9.11 -24.57
N LEU A 173 -7.19 8.75 -23.65
CA LEU A 173 -6.07 7.84 -23.88
C LEU A 173 -6.51 6.37 -24.04
N TYR A 174 -7.81 6.11 -23.93
CA TYR A 174 -8.42 4.80 -23.91
C TYR A 174 -9.66 4.73 -24.80
N ASP A 175 -9.94 3.51 -25.27
CA ASP A 175 -11.21 3.13 -25.90
C ASP A 175 -11.92 2.11 -24.99
N VAL A 176 -13.25 2.14 -24.98
CA VAL A 176 -14.09 1.19 -24.23
C VAL A 176 -15.02 0.47 -25.18
N ASP A 177 -14.78 -0.83 -25.39
CA ASP A 177 -15.65 -1.70 -26.17
C ASP A 177 -16.59 -2.50 -25.23
N PHE A 178 -17.75 -2.90 -25.75
CA PHE A 178 -18.73 -3.70 -25.00
C PHE A 178 -19.11 -4.97 -25.75
N GLN A 179 -19.11 -6.09 -25.03
CA GLN A 179 -19.84 -7.30 -25.43
C GLN A 179 -21.22 -7.21 -24.78
N PRO A 180 -22.33 -7.07 -25.53
CA PRO A 180 -23.64 -6.79 -24.93
C PRO A 180 -24.35 -8.01 -24.34
N ASP A 181 -24.04 -9.23 -24.80
CA ASP A 181 -24.73 -10.47 -24.38
C ASP A 181 -23.82 -11.72 -24.51
N PRO A 182 -23.36 -12.32 -23.40
CA PRO A 182 -23.43 -11.79 -22.03
C PRO A 182 -22.57 -10.52 -21.89
N PHE A 183 -22.97 -9.62 -21.00
CA PHE A 183 -22.33 -8.33 -20.78
C PHE A 183 -20.88 -8.48 -20.32
N GLY A 184 -19.99 -7.72 -20.95
CA GLY A 184 -18.65 -7.42 -20.46
C GLY A 184 -18.11 -6.18 -21.17
N PHE A 185 -17.10 -5.55 -20.59
CA PHE A 185 -16.44 -4.38 -21.17
C PHE A 185 -14.94 -4.62 -21.33
N ILE A 186 -14.35 -3.94 -22.31
CA ILE A 186 -12.95 -4.05 -22.68
C ILE A 186 -12.37 -2.64 -22.70
N VAL A 187 -11.35 -2.38 -21.89
CA VAL A 187 -10.62 -1.10 -21.91
C VAL A 187 -9.33 -1.30 -22.69
N ARG A 188 -9.11 -0.50 -23.72
CA ARG A 188 -7.91 -0.55 -24.56
C ARG A 188 -7.13 0.75 -24.45
N ARG A 189 -5.81 0.64 -24.47
CA ARG A 189 -4.93 1.79 -24.66
C ARG A 189 -4.99 2.23 -26.12
N LYS A 190 -5.36 3.48 -26.37
CA LYS A 190 -5.58 4.00 -27.72
C LYS A 190 -4.30 4.08 -28.55
N SER A 191 -3.15 4.33 -27.90
CA SER A 191 -1.86 4.53 -28.59
C SER A 191 -1.30 3.28 -29.27
N ASN A 192 -1.56 2.09 -28.72
CA ASN A 192 -1.02 0.82 -29.23
C ASN A 192 -2.07 -0.30 -29.39
N GLY A 193 -3.34 -0.05 -29.05
CA GLY A 193 -4.44 -1.02 -29.15
C GLY A 193 -4.42 -2.13 -28.09
N ARG A 194 -3.50 -2.07 -27.11
CA ARG A 194 -3.34 -3.09 -26.07
C ARG A 194 -4.59 -3.15 -25.18
N VAL A 195 -5.06 -4.36 -24.92
CA VAL A 195 -6.13 -4.61 -23.95
C VAL A 195 -5.57 -4.48 -22.54
N LEU A 196 -6.13 -3.55 -21.78
CA LEU A 196 -5.74 -3.32 -20.38
C LEU A 196 -6.59 -4.17 -19.45
N LEU A 197 -7.91 -4.09 -19.64
CA LEU A 197 -8.91 -4.91 -18.98
C LEU A 197 -9.83 -5.53 -20.01
N ASN A 198 -10.23 -6.78 -19.79
CA ASN A 198 -11.27 -7.43 -20.56
C ASN A 198 -12.10 -8.31 -19.62
N THR A 199 -13.33 -7.86 -19.34
CA THR A 199 -14.22 -8.57 -18.43
C THR A 199 -15.09 -9.64 -19.09
N THR A 200 -14.95 -9.86 -20.40
CA THR A 200 -15.74 -10.87 -21.12
C THR A 200 -15.28 -12.30 -20.84
N ILE A 201 -14.23 -12.48 -20.04
CA ILE A 201 -13.63 -13.78 -19.74
C ILE A 201 -14.43 -14.60 -18.71
N GLY A 202 -15.34 -13.96 -17.97
CA GLY A 202 -16.18 -14.59 -16.95
C GLY A 202 -17.51 -13.85 -16.80
N PRO A 203 -18.51 -14.45 -16.12
CA PRO A 203 -19.81 -13.80 -15.93
C PRO A 203 -19.72 -12.68 -14.89
N LEU A 204 -20.46 -11.59 -15.12
CA LEU A 204 -20.84 -10.66 -14.05
C LEU A 204 -21.93 -11.31 -13.20
N LEU A 205 -21.63 -11.55 -11.92
CA LEU A 205 -22.61 -11.97 -10.92
C LEU A 205 -22.80 -10.82 -9.92
N PHE A 206 -24.04 -10.45 -9.67
CA PHE A 206 -24.34 -9.32 -8.79
C PHE A 206 -25.57 -9.66 -7.95
N ALA A 207 -25.32 -10.12 -6.74
CA ALA A 207 -26.31 -10.42 -5.71
C ALA A 207 -26.05 -9.57 -4.47
N ASP A 208 -27.02 -9.55 -3.56
CA ASP A 208 -27.00 -8.68 -2.39
C ASP A 208 -25.75 -8.84 -1.50
N GLN A 209 -25.26 -10.06 -1.32
CA GLN A 209 -24.04 -10.35 -0.54
C GLN A 209 -23.01 -11.17 -1.31
N TYR A 210 -23.03 -11.05 -2.64
CA TYR A 210 -22.05 -11.70 -3.52
C TYR A 210 -21.96 -10.96 -4.84
N VAL A 211 -20.84 -10.28 -5.09
CA VAL A 211 -20.59 -9.59 -6.34
C VAL A 211 -19.27 -10.08 -6.91
N GLN A 212 -19.31 -10.61 -8.13
CA GLN A 212 -18.16 -11.15 -8.84
C GLN A 212 -17.98 -10.49 -10.21
N LEU A 213 -16.74 -10.10 -10.50
CA LEU A 213 -16.29 -9.67 -11.82
C LEU A 213 -14.90 -10.26 -12.07
N SER A 214 -14.62 -10.67 -13.30
CA SER A 214 -13.30 -11.14 -13.72
C SER A 214 -12.76 -10.24 -14.82
N THR A 215 -11.44 -10.12 -14.94
CA THR A 215 -10.77 -9.44 -16.06
C THR A 215 -9.49 -10.18 -16.45
N SER A 216 -9.17 -10.24 -17.76
CA SER A 216 -7.78 -10.51 -18.16
C SER A 216 -6.96 -9.24 -17.99
N MET A 217 -5.66 -9.39 -17.78
CA MET A 217 -4.73 -8.27 -17.59
C MET A 217 -3.75 -8.15 -18.75
N ALA A 218 -3.19 -6.95 -18.94
CA ALA A 218 -2.26 -6.67 -20.03
C ALA A 218 -0.89 -7.38 -19.92
N SER A 219 -0.56 -7.91 -18.74
CA SER A 219 0.74 -8.45 -18.35
C SER A 219 0.61 -9.27 -17.06
N SER A 220 1.62 -10.07 -16.76
CA SER A 220 1.74 -10.82 -15.50
C SER A 220 2.43 -10.05 -14.37
N VAL A 221 2.95 -8.85 -14.63
CA VAL A 221 3.68 -8.04 -13.64
C VAL A 221 2.72 -7.07 -12.95
N ILE A 222 2.22 -7.47 -11.78
CA ILE A 222 1.22 -6.76 -10.98
C ILE A 222 1.75 -6.44 -9.58
N SER A 223 1.51 -5.21 -9.10
CA SER A 223 1.84 -4.76 -7.74
C SER A 223 0.63 -4.12 -7.09
N GLY A 224 0.37 -4.40 -5.81
CA GLY A 224 -0.73 -3.77 -5.05
C GLY A 224 -1.50 -4.76 -4.20
N LEU A 225 -2.81 -4.52 -4.06
CA LEU A 225 -3.78 -5.36 -3.34
C LEU A 225 -3.43 -5.60 -1.86
N GLY A 226 -2.83 -4.64 -1.17
CA GLY A 226 -2.44 -4.78 0.24
C GLY A 226 -3.62 -4.71 1.23
N GLU A 227 -3.39 -4.93 2.52
CA GLU A 227 -2.11 -5.20 3.15
C GLU A 227 -1.84 -6.71 3.31
N HIS A 228 -0.74 -7.18 2.73
CA HIS A 228 -0.28 -8.57 2.80
C HIS A 228 1.23 -8.61 2.83
N TYR A 229 1.76 -9.65 3.46
CA TYR A 229 3.19 -9.95 3.48
C TYR A 229 3.61 -10.65 2.19
N THR A 230 3.97 -9.86 1.17
CA THR A 230 4.23 -10.34 -0.20
C THR A 230 5.45 -9.67 -0.83
N PRO A 231 6.07 -10.28 -1.87
CA PRO A 231 6.99 -9.58 -2.76
C PRO A 231 6.31 -8.38 -3.44
N ILE A 232 7.09 -7.46 -4.04
CA ILE A 232 6.53 -6.30 -4.76
C ILE A 232 5.62 -6.70 -5.93
N THR A 233 5.90 -7.86 -6.54
CA THR A 233 5.09 -8.44 -7.63
C THR A 233 4.28 -9.60 -7.06
N LEU A 234 2.97 -9.60 -7.29
CA LEU A 234 2.08 -10.65 -6.82
C LEU A 234 2.27 -11.93 -7.65
N ASP A 235 2.21 -13.09 -6.99
CA ASP A 235 2.22 -14.39 -7.65
C ASP A 235 0.85 -14.64 -8.31
N LEU A 236 0.84 -14.98 -9.60
CA LEU A 236 -0.37 -15.28 -10.37
C LEU A 236 -0.70 -16.77 -10.43
N ASN A 237 0.05 -17.63 -9.75
CA ASN A 237 -0.16 -19.06 -9.80
C ASN A 237 -1.30 -19.53 -8.88
N TRP A 238 -2.55 -19.19 -9.25
CA TRP A 238 -3.77 -19.58 -8.54
C TRP A 238 -3.77 -19.12 -7.08
N THR A 239 -3.27 -17.91 -6.85
CA THR A 239 -3.25 -17.29 -5.52
C THR A 239 -4.54 -16.51 -5.31
N SER A 240 -4.86 -16.24 -4.04
CA SER A 240 -5.88 -15.28 -3.69
C SER A 240 -5.36 -14.38 -2.58
N VAL A 241 -5.86 -13.14 -2.55
CA VAL A 241 -5.61 -12.17 -1.49
C VAL A 241 -6.93 -11.70 -0.90
N SER A 242 -7.06 -11.81 0.41
CA SER A 242 -8.27 -11.42 1.15
C SER A 242 -8.07 -10.02 1.75
N LEU A 243 -9.02 -9.11 1.52
CA LEU A 243 -9.01 -7.75 2.07
C LEU A 243 -10.09 -7.63 3.14
N TRP A 244 -9.64 -7.73 4.39
CA TRP A 244 -10.43 -7.56 5.60
C TRP A 244 -9.48 -7.18 6.74
N ASN A 245 -9.61 -5.98 7.30
CA ASN A 245 -8.65 -5.47 8.27
C ASN A 245 -8.59 -6.38 9.50
N ARG A 246 -7.39 -6.77 9.91
CA ARG A 246 -7.22 -7.79 10.93
C ARG A 246 -5.93 -7.60 11.70
N ASP A 247 -6.10 -7.59 13.03
CA ASP A 247 -5.01 -7.75 13.97
C ASP A 247 -4.40 -9.15 13.83
N MET A 248 -3.31 -9.19 13.08
CA MET A 248 -2.52 -10.38 12.82
C MET A 248 -1.09 -9.95 12.53
N ALA A 249 -0.14 -10.41 13.36
CA ALA A 249 1.27 -10.21 13.07
C ALA A 249 1.63 -10.79 11.68
N PRO A 250 2.50 -10.14 10.89
CA PRO A 250 2.83 -10.54 9.53
C PRO A 250 3.80 -11.74 9.49
N HIS A 251 3.48 -12.87 10.12
CA HIS A 251 4.35 -14.04 10.23
C HIS A 251 3.86 -15.26 9.43
N VAL A 252 2.73 -15.11 8.72
CA VAL A 252 2.16 -16.19 7.93
C VAL A 252 2.95 -16.30 6.62
N ARG A 253 3.34 -17.53 6.25
CA ARG A 253 4.12 -17.78 5.02
C ARG A 253 3.40 -17.17 3.82
N PRO A 254 4.13 -16.70 2.78
CA PRO A 254 3.52 -16.18 1.55
C PRO A 254 2.49 -17.12 0.88
N SER A 255 2.55 -18.43 1.16
CA SER A 255 1.61 -19.45 0.68
C SER A 255 0.26 -19.50 1.42
N GLU A 256 0.13 -18.79 2.53
CA GLU A 256 -1.06 -18.70 3.37
C GLU A 256 -1.43 -17.21 3.41
N SER A 257 -2.17 -16.71 2.41
CA SER A 257 -2.51 -15.28 2.31
C SER A 257 -3.33 -14.80 3.51
N ALA A 258 -2.67 -14.31 4.55
CA ALA A 258 -3.31 -13.67 5.70
C ALA A 258 -3.68 -12.24 5.35
N ASN A 259 -4.96 -11.90 5.50
CA ASN A 259 -5.39 -10.51 5.58
C ASN A 259 -4.79 -9.86 6.84
N LEU A 260 -4.11 -8.72 6.68
CA LEU A 260 -3.44 -7.98 7.75
C LEU A 260 -4.23 -6.70 8.10
N TYR A 261 -3.55 -5.66 8.58
CA TYR A 261 -4.16 -4.51 9.24
C TYR A 261 -4.95 -3.59 8.30
N GLY A 262 -4.55 -3.49 7.03
CA GLY A 262 -5.16 -2.63 6.02
C GLY A 262 -5.78 -3.34 4.82
N SER A 263 -6.64 -2.61 4.09
CA SER A 263 -7.29 -3.07 2.85
C SER A 263 -7.21 -2.00 1.76
N HIS A 264 -6.42 -2.25 0.72
CA HIS A 264 -6.15 -1.38 -0.42
C HIS A 264 -6.49 -2.10 -1.73
N PRO A 265 -7.76 -2.02 -2.19
CA PRO A 265 -8.22 -2.66 -3.44
C PRO A 265 -7.74 -1.91 -4.70
N PHE A 266 -6.46 -1.56 -4.74
CA PHE A 266 -5.76 -0.91 -5.86
C PHE A 266 -4.60 -1.80 -6.32
N PHE A 267 -4.40 -1.90 -7.63
CA PHE A 267 -3.20 -2.49 -8.21
C PHE A 267 -2.73 -1.76 -9.45
N LEU A 268 -1.44 -1.92 -9.74
CA LEU A 268 -0.74 -1.41 -10.91
C LEU A 268 -0.22 -2.58 -11.74
N VAL A 269 -0.38 -2.49 -13.06
CA VAL A 269 0.13 -3.49 -14.03
C VAL A 269 1.15 -2.83 -14.94
N GLN A 270 2.36 -3.39 -14.98
CA GLN A 270 3.42 -2.97 -15.91
C GLN A 270 3.21 -3.67 -17.26
N GLU A 271 3.09 -2.92 -18.36
CA GLU A 271 2.72 -3.45 -19.69
C GLU A 271 3.91 -4.03 -20.48
N GLY A 272 5.14 -3.87 -19.95
CA GLY A 272 6.39 -4.40 -20.50
C GLY A 272 7.09 -3.51 -21.54
N ASP A 273 6.45 -2.43 -21.99
CA ASP A 273 6.99 -1.43 -22.93
C ASP A 273 7.34 -0.10 -22.23
N GLY A 274 7.47 -0.11 -20.91
CA GLY A 274 7.60 1.09 -20.08
C GLY A 274 6.27 1.77 -19.74
N GLN A 275 5.16 1.35 -20.34
CA GLN A 275 3.84 1.82 -19.95
C GLN A 275 3.25 1.00 -18.80
N ALA A 276 2.28 1.58 -18.10
CA ALA A 276 1.52 0.93 -17.06
C ALA A 276 0.08 1.47 -17.01
N HIS A 277 -0.79 0.72 -16.35
CA HIS A 277 -2.10 1.17 -15.92
C HIS A 277 -2.38 0.72 -14.50
N GLY A 278 -3.37 1.34 -13.86
CA GLY A 278 -3.82 0.98 -12.52
C GLY A 278 -5.33 0.81 -12.46
N VAL A 279 -5.80 0.02 -11.51
CA VAL A 279 -7.22 -0.25 -11.29
C VAL A 279 -7.49 -0.14 -9.80
N PHE A 280 -8.49 0.66 -9.43
CA PHE A 280 -8.97 0.81 -8.06
C PHE A 280 -10.46 0.47 -7.99
N LEU A 281 -10.82 -0.48 -7.13
CA LEU A 281 -12.21 -0.79 -6.80
C LEU A 281 -12.57 -0.10 -5.48
N LEU A 282 -13.39 0.95 -5.54
CA LEU A 282 -13.89 1.65 -4.35
C LEU A 282 -15.01 0.85 -3.68
N ASN A 283 -14.61 -0.15 -2.90
CA ASN A 283 -15.49 -1.01 -2.12
C ASN A 283 -14.78 -1.38 -0.80
N SER A 284 -15.47 -1.22 0.34
CA SER A 284 -14.90 -1.48 1.67
C SER A 284 -15.43 -2.74 2.35
N ASN A 285 -16.29 -3.50 1.67
CA ASN A 285 -16.72 -4.80 2.19
C ASN A 285 -15.56 -5.80 2.17
N ALA A 286 -15.69 -6.88 2.96
CA ALA A 286 -14.77 -8.01 2.85
C ALA A 286 -14.74 -8.51 1.39
N MET A 287 -13.54 -8.69 0.84
CA MET A 287 -13.40 -9.19 -0.52
C MET A 287 -12.23 -10.14 -0.65
N GLU A 288 -12.30 -11.01 -1.65
CA GLU A 288 -11.20 -11.86 -2.09
C GLU A 288 -10.89 -11.53 -3.54
N VAL A 289 -9.61 -11.42 -3.86
CA VAL A 289 -9.12 -11.21 -5.22
C VAL A 289 -8.32 -12.43 -5.64
N PHE A 290 -8.85 -13.19 -6.59
CA PHE A 290 -8.20 -14.38 -7.14
C PHE A 290 -7.33 -14.00 -8.34
N LEU A 291 -6.10 -14.50 -8.36
CA LEU A 291 -5.09 -14.25 -9.38
C LEU A 291 -4.74 -15.57 -10.08
N GLN A 292 -4.73 -15.58 -11.40
CA GLN A 292 -4.47 -16.79 -12.19
C GLN A 292 -3.51 -16.55 -13.37
N PRO A 293 -2.85 -17.59 -13.91
CA PRO A 293 -1.71 -17.44 -14.85
C PRO A 293 -2.06 -16.93 -16.25
N ALA A 294 -3.35 -16.78 -16.58
CA ALA A 294 -3.81 -16.40 -17.93
C ALA A 294 -3.40 -14.99 -18.42
N PRO A 295 -2.56 -14.23 -17.69
CA PRO A 295 -2.83 -13.52 -16.45
C PRO A 295 -4.26 -12.97 -16.35
N ALA A 296 -5.00 -13.33 -15.29
CA ALA A 296 -6.33 -12.80 -15.02
C ALA A 296 -6.59 -12.62 -13.53
N LEU A 297 -7.58 -11.79 -13.23
CA LEU A 297 -7.97 -11.41 -11.88
C LEU A 297 -9.49 -11.54 -11.73
N THR A 298 -9.96 -12.07 -10.60
CA THR A 298 -11.38 -12.11 -10.24
C THR A 298 -11.61 -11.47 -8.87
N TRP A 299 -12.41 -10.41 -8.82
CA TRP A 299 -12.91 -9.85 -7.57
C TRP A 299 -14.14 -10.61 -7.12
N VAL A 300 -14.21 -10.97 -5.84
CA VAL A 300 -15.42 -11.44 -5.18
C VAL A 300 -15.60 -10.64 -3.88
N THR A 301 -16.58 -9.74 -3.85
CA THR A 301 -16.91 -8.92 -2.67
C THR A 301 -18.25 -9.33 -2.08
N VAL A 302 -18.35 -9.27 -0.76
CA VAL A 302 -19.57 -9.67 -0.01
C VAL A 302 -20.63 -8.58 0.06
N GLY A 303 -20.43 -7.42 -0.56
CA GLY A 303 -21.41 -6.34 -0.49
C GLY A 303 -21.06 -5.11 -1.33
N GLY A 304 -21.83 -4.05 -1.11
CA GLY A 304 -21.63 -2.76 -1.78
C GLY A 304 -21.95 -2.79 -3.28
N ILE A 305 -21.25 -1.97 -4.04
CA ILE A 305 -21.35 -1.84 -5.50
C ILE A 305 -20.01 -2.12 -6.17
N LEU A 306 -20.00 -2.20 -7.50
CA LEU A 306 -18.75 -2.12 -8.28
C LEU A 306 -18.55 -0.67 -8.71
N ASP A 307 -17.53 -0.03 -8.16
CA ASP A 307 -17.13 1.34 -8.44
C ASP A 307 -15.64 1.35 -8.81
N PHE A 308 -15.35 1.40 -10.12
CA PHE A 308 -14.00 1.23 -10.66
C PHE A 308 -13.43 2.53 -11.18
N TYR A 309 -12.19 2.83 -10.78
CA TYR A 309 -11.32 3.79 -11.44
C TYR A 309 -10.24 3.04 -12.20
N ILE A 310 -10.04 3.40 -13.47
CA ILE A 310 -8.97 2.88 -14.33
C ILE A 310 -8.05 4.05 -14.71
N PHE A 311 -6.77 3.91 -14.40
CA PHE A 311 -5.73 4.93 -14.56
C PHE A 311 -4.77 4.53 -15.69
N LEU A 312 -4.59 5.36 -16.70
CA LEU A 312 -3.90 5.00 -17.95
C LEU A 312 -2.39 5.30 -17.95
N GLY A 313 -1.86 5.99 -16.95
CA GLY A 313 -0.45 6.39 -16.95
C GLY A 313 -0.14 7.49 -17.97
N PRO A 314 0.93 7.38 -18.79
CA PRO A 314 1.49 6.12 -19.26
C PRO A 314 2.62 5.52 -18.41
N SER A 315 3.42 6.30 -17.67
CA SER A 315 4.47 5.71 -16.81
C SER A 315 3.88 5.14 -15.52
N PRO A 316 4.52 4.16 -14.86
CA PRO A 316 4.08 3.69 -13.54
C PRO A 316 3.93 4.83 -12.52
N GLN A 317 4.82 5.83 -12.56
CA GLN A 317 4.74 6.98 -11.66
C GLN A 317 3.48 7.83 -11.91
N SER A 318 3.09 8.03 -13.17
CA SER A 318 1.87 8.76 -13.50
C SER A 318 0.60 7.99 -13.14
N VAL A 319 0.61 6.64 -13.17
CA VAL A 319 -0.49 5.82 -12.65
C VAL A 319 -0.70 6.07 -11.16
N VAL A 320 0.39 6.06 -10.38
CA VAL A 320 0.35 6.33 -8.94
C VAL A 320 -0.16 7.74 -8.66
N GLN A 321 0.30 8.74 -9.40
CA GLN A 321 -0.19 10.13 -9.28
C GLN A 321 -1.69 10.24 -9.57
N GLN A 322 -2.17 9.61 -10.65
CA GLN A 322 -3.59 9.59 -11.01
C GLN A 322 -4.46 8.90 -9.95
N TYR A 323 -3.94 7.87 -9.29
CA TYR A 323 -4.59 7.25 -8.14
C TYR A 323 -4.60 8.19 -6.93
N HIS A 324 -3.47 8.82 -6.60
CA HIS A 324 -3.36 9.79 -5.49
C HIS A 324 -4.24 11.03 -5.70
N GLU A 325 -4.50 11.43 -6.94
CA GLU A 325 -5.48 12.49 -7.25
C GLU A 325 -6.88 12.11 -6.77
N VAL A 326 -7.31 10.86 -6.97
CA VAL A 326 -8.64 10.37 -6.56
C VAL A 326 -8.71 10.26 -5.04
N ILE A 327 -7.71 9.62 -4.44
CA ILE A 327 -7.75 9.34 -3.00
C ILE A 327 -7.36 10.53 -2.12
N GLY A 328 -6.76 11.54 -2.74
CA GLY A 328 -6.21 12.76 -2.16
C GLY A 328 -4.74 12.60 -1.79
N TYR A 329 -3.97 13.66 -2.04
CA TYR A 329 -2.53 13.66 -1.84
C TYR A 329 -2.13 13.52 -0.37
N PRO A 330 -1.02 12.84 -0.07
CA PRO A 330 -0.59 12.64 1.31
C PRO A 330 -0.30 13.97 2.02
N MET A 331 -0.44 13.96 3.35
CA MET A 331 -0.13 15.12 4.18
C MET A 331 1.36 15.48 4.11
N MET A 332 1.66 16.76 4.19
CA MET A 332 3.03 17.20 4.47
C MET A 332 3.33 16.91 5.95
N PRO A 333 4.34 16.08 6.26
CA PRO A 333 4.66 15.78 7.66
C PRO A 333 5.31 16.98 8.35
N PRO A 334 5.24 17.09 9.68
CA PRO A 334 6.16 17.96 10.40
C PRO A 334 7.59 17.43 10.28
N TYR A 335 8.58 18.31 10.10
CA TYR A 335 9.97 17.93 9.83
C TYR A 335 10.56 16.99 10.91
N TRP A 336 10.17 17.19 12.17
CA TRP A 336 10.64 16.38 13.30
C TRP A 336 10.21 14.91 13.20
N SER A 337 9.10 14.60 12.51
CA SER A 337 8.63 13.22 12.36
C SER A 337 9.44 12.40 11.36
N LEU A 338 10.41 13.04 10.69
CA LEU A 338 11.39 12.36 9.85
C LEU A 338 12.66 11.98 10.63
N GLY A 339 12.81 12.45 11.87
CA GLY A 339 13.91 12.07 12.76
C GLY A 339 13.85 10.59 13.17
N PHE A 340 14.72 10.20 14.10
CA PHE A 340 14.67 8.87 14.70
C PHE A 340 13.70 8.82 15.87
N HIS A 341 12.92 7.74 15.94
CA HIS A 341 11.92 7.47 16.97
C HIS A 341 12.32 6.24 17.78
N LEU A 342 12.17 6.28 19.11
CA LEU A 342 12.46 5.14 19.98
C LEU A 342 11.28 4.82 20.89
N CYS A 343 10.87 3.55 20.89
CA CYS A 343 9.75 3.03 21.64
C CYS A 343 10.06 1.62 22.17
N ARG A 344 9.29 1.18 23.17
CA ARG A 344 9.05 -0.24 23.44
C ARG A 344 7.76 -0.38 24.24
N TRP A 345 7.14 -1.54 24.14
CA TRP A 345 6.32 -2.02 25.23
C TRP A 345 7.25 -2.47 26.37
N GLY A 346 7.15 -1.83 27.54
CA GLY A 346 7.96 -2.18 28.72
C GLY A 346 8.76 -1.04 29.34
N TYR A 347 8.67 0.21 28.88
CA TYR A 347 9.17 1.36 29.64
C TYR A 347 8.21 1.66 30.78
N THR A 348 8.40 1.01 31.93
CA THR A 348 7.37 0.93 32.99
C THR A 348 7.25 2.15 33.91
N SER A 349 8.11 3.17 33.76
CA SER A 349 8.06 4.42 34.53
C SER A 349 8.72 5.59 33.80
N THR A 350 8.45 6.81 34.27
CA THR A 350 9.13 8.03 33.77
C THR A 350 10.64 8.00 34.02
N ASN A 351 11.11 7.40 35.13
CA ASN A 351 12.54 7.28 35.41
C ASN A 351 13.27 6.38 34.40
N ILE A 352 12.68 5.24 34.05
CA ILE A 352 13.22 4.35 33.00
C ILE A 352 13.24 5.08 31.66
N THR A 353 12.14 5.74 31.31
CA THR A 353 12.02 6.49 30.05
C THR A 353 13.07 7.60 29.94
N ARG A 354 13.32 8.36 31.02
CA ARG A 354 14.42 9.34 31.08
C ARG A 354 15.80 8.70 30.94
N THR A 355 16.02 7.56 31.59
CA THR A 355 17.29 6.84 31.52
C THR A 355 17.62 6.43 30.08
N VAL A 356 16.64 5.95 29.33
CA VAL A 356 16.78 5.62 27.90
C VAL A 356 17.23 6.83 27.10
N VAL A 357 16.55 7.98 27.25
CA VAL A 357 16.93 9.23 26.57
C VAL A 357 18.33 9.69 26.96
N GLN A 358 18.68 9.59 28.25
CA GLN A 358 20.02 9.94 28.73
C GLN A 358 21.10 9.06 28.09
N LEU A 359 20.89 7.75 28.02
CA LEU A 359 21.85 6.80 27.44
C LEU A 359 22.00 7.00 25.93
N MET A 360 20.92 7.26 25.18
CA MET A 360 20.98 7.63 23.76
C MET A 360 21.86 8.87 23.54
N ARG A 361 21.68 9.90 24.37
CA ARG A 361 22.46 11.14 24.29
C ARG A 361 23.93 10.92 24.68
N GLN A 362 24.21 10.14 25.71
CA GLN A 362 25.59 9.78 26.11
C GLN A 362 26.31 9.02 24.99
N ALA A 363 25.61 8.10 24.34
CA ALA A 363 26.10 7.37 23.17
C ALA A 363 26.09 8.20 21.87
N LYS A 364 25.69 9.49 21.92
CA LYS A 364 25.64 10.43 20.79
C LYS A 364 24.82 9.92 19.60
N ILE A 365 23.74 9.20 19.86
CA ILE A 365 22.82 8.74 18.82
C ILE A 365 21.69 9.76 18.68
N PRO A 366 21.41 10.29 17.47
CA PRO A 366 20.29 11.19 17.26
C PRO A 366 18.95 10.57 17.67
N LEU A 367 18.08 11.35 18.31
CA LEU A 367 16.76 10.93 18.75
C LEU A 367 15.84 12.15 18.82
N ASP A 368 14.84 12.22 17.93
CA ASP A 368 13.86 13.30 17.94
C ASP A 368 12.68 12.99 18.85
N VAL A 369 12.25 11.73 18.89
CA VAL A 369 10.95 11.40 19.47
C VAL A 369 11.07 10.22 20.42
N GLN A 370 10.74 10.46 21.70
CA GLN A 370 10.57 9.40 22.69
C GLN A 370 9.10 8.98 22.74
N TRP A 371 8.87 7.68 22.87
CA TRP A 371 7.54 7.10 22.89
C TRP A 371 7.28 6.32 24.18
N ASN A 372 6.02 6.20 24.58
CA ASN A 372 5.59 5.18 25.52
C ASN A 372 4.38 4.41 24.96
N ASP A 373 4.48 3.09 25.07
CA ASP A 373 3.36 2.16 24.93
C ASP A 373 2.42 2.24 26.17
N LEU A 374 1.44 1.35 26.29
CA LEU A 374 0.38 1.31 27.30
C LEU A 374 0.86 1.29 28.75
N ASP A 375 2.16 1.16 29.01
CA ASP A 375 2.75 1.24 30.34
C ASP A 375 2.43 2.56 31.06
N TYR A 376 2.26 3.66 30.31
CA TYR A 376 1.94 4.98 30.86
C TYR A 376 0.54 5.01 31.50
N ALA A 377 -0.41 4.27 30.93
CA ALA A 377 -1.83 4.38 31.21
C ALA A 377 -2.22 3.70 32.53
N ASP A 378 -3.10 4.33 33.30
CA ASP A 378 -3.62 3.73 34.54
C ASP A 378 -4.56 2.57 34.20
N GLN A 379 -4.16 1.35 34.58
CA GLN A 379 -4.84 0.11 34.23
C GLN A 379 -5.10 -0.03 32.72
N ARG A 380 -4.17 0.48 31.90
CA ARG A 380 -4.25 0.47 30.41
C ARG A 380 -5.46 1.24 29.86
N ARG A 381 -6.04 2.16 30.63
CA ARG A 381 -7.15 3.00 30.17
C ARG A 381 -6.60 4.24 29.49
N VAL A 382 -6.92 4.41 28.21
CA VAL A 382 -6.54 5.61 27.44
C VAL A 382 -7.07 6.90 28.08
N PHE A 383 -6.40 8.03 27.81
CA PHE A 383 -6.63 9.33 28.44
C PHE A 383 -6.41 9.39 29.96
N THR A 384 -5.62 8.46 30.50
CA THR A 384 -5.16 8.46 31.89
C THR A 384 -3.65 8.24 31.94
N PHE A 385 -3.03 8.43 33.10
CA PHE A 385 -1.69 7.93 33.36
C PHE A 385 -1.57 7.44 34.80
N ASP A 386 -0.75 6.42 35.02
CA ASP A 386 -0.53 5.79 36.32
C ASP A 386 0.14 6.79 37.27
N LEU A 387 -0.55 7.20 38.34
CA LEU A 387 -0.04 8.23 39.25
C LEU A 387 1.17 7.78 40.09
N GLN A 388 1.44 6.48 40.20
CA GLN A 388 2.59 5.97 40.94
C GLN A 388 3.84 5.90 40.06
N ARG A 389 3.71 5.37 38.84
CA ARG A 389 4.85 5.12 37.93
C ARG A 389 5.08 6.27 36.95
N PHE A 390 4.03 7.04 36.67
CA PHE A 390 3.99 8.14 35.69
C PHE A 390 3.37 9.42 36.26
N GLY A 391 3.34 9.58 37.59
CA GLY A 391 2.75 10.76 38.25
C GLY A 391 3.39 12.09 37.84
N ASP A 392 4.66 12.07 37.42
CA ASP A 392 5.40 13.24 36.92
C ASP A 392 5.55 13.25 35.38
N LEU A 393 4.74 12.47 34.65
CA LEU A 393 4.73 12.42 33.18
C LEU A 393 4.67 13.82 32.53
N PRO A 394 3.82 14.78 32.97
CA PRO A 394 3.84 16.14 32.43
C PRO A 394 5.24 16.79 32.46
N ARG A 395 5.94 16.65 33.60
CA ARG A 395 7.27 17.21 33.79
C ARG A 395 8.31 16.52 32.88
N MET A 396 8.23 15.21 32.73
CA MET A 396 9.11 14.47 31.82
C MET A 396 8.97 14.96 30.37
N VAL A 397 7.74 15.22 29.92
CA VAL A 397 7.49 15.75 28.57
C VAL A 397 8.07 17.16 28.41
N GLU A 398 7.89 18.04 29.40
CA GLU A 398 8.51 19.38 29.40
C GLU A 398 10.04 19.31 29.33
N GLU A 399 10.67 18.39 30.07
CA GLU A 399 12.12 18.17 30.01
C GLU A 399 12.57 17.73 28.60
N PHE A 400 11.81 16.85 27.94
CA PHE A 400 12.11 16.44 26.56
C PHE A 400 11.94 17.60 25.58
N HIS A 401 10.92 18.44 25.74
CA HIS A 401 10.76 19.65 24.93
C HIS A 401 11.92 20.63 25.12
N GLN A 402 12.43 20.81 26.33
CA GLN A 402 13.62 21.63 26.61
C GLN A 402 14.89 21.10 25.92
N LEU A 403 14.97 19.79 25.69
CA LEU A 403 16.03 19.15 24.91
C LEU A 403 15.83 19.25 23.39
N GLY A 404 14.73 19.89 22.94
CA GLY A 404 14.35 20.00 21.53
C GLY A 404 13.79 18.70 20.95
N MET A 405 13.37 17.76 21.80
CA MET A 405 12.73 16.50 21.41
C MET A 405 11.21 16.65 21.38
N LYS A 406 10.54 15.58 20.96
CA LYS A 406 9.08 15.42 20.88
C LYS A 406 8.67 14.16 21.64
N TYR A 407 7.39 14.08 22.00
CA TYR A 407 6.84 12.96 22.75
C TYR A 407 5.55 12.43 22.12
N VAL A 408 5.48 11.12 21.89
CA VAL A 408 4.30 10.44 21.33
C VAL A 408 3.86 9.31 22.25
N LEU A 409 2.56 9.08 22.35
CA LEU A 409 2.00 7.97 23.13
C LEU A 409 1.00 7.16 22.30
N ILE A 410 0.83 5.90 22.70
CA ILE A 410 -0.20 5.02 22.15
C ILE A 410 -1.60 5.37 22.66
N LEU A 411 -2.61 5.21 21.81
CA LEU A 411 -4.00 5.44 22.05
C LEU A 411 -4.83 4.35 21.35
N ASP A 412 -5.44 3.46 22.13
CA ASP A 412 -6.37 2.47 21.60
C ASP A 412 -7.79 3.03 21.49
N PRO A 413 -8.59 2.55 20.52
CA PRO A 413 -9.99 2.93 20.40
C PRO A 413 -10.88 2.34 21.50
N GLY A 414 -10.51 1.19 22.08
CA GLY A 414 -11.34 0.49 23.07
C GLY A 414 -11.45 1.24 24.40
N ILE A 415 -12.63 1.77 24.71
CA ILE A 415 -12.89 2.54 25.94
C ILE A 415 -13.41 1.61 27.05
N SER A 416 -12.67 1.52 28.17
CA SER A 416 -13.05 0.67 29.31
C SER A 416 -14.47 0.93 29.78
N SER A 417 -15.31 -0.11 29.76
CA SER A 417 -16.69 -0.08 30.23
C SER A 417 -16.87 -0.68 31.63
N ALA A 418 -15.78 -1.15 32.24
CA ALA A 418 -15.78 -1.82 33.54
C ALA A 418 -15.52 -0.88 34.73
N SER A 419 -15.22 0.39 34.48
CA SER A 419 -14.96 1.38 35.54
C SER A 419 -16.25 1.73 36.29
N PRO A 420 -16.20 1.96 37.62
CA PRO A 420 -17.37 2.46 38.36
C PRO A 420 -17.95 3.74 37.75
N PRO A 421 -19.29 3.90 37.71
CA PRO A 421 -19.91 5.11 37.13
C PRO A 421 -19.34 6.40 37.74
N GLY A 422 -18.98 7.36 36.89
CA GLY A 422 -18.41 8.65 37.30
C GLY A 422 -16.90 8.62 37.60
N SER A 423 -16.23 7.47 37.47
CA SER A 423 -14.78 7.35 37.71
C SER A 423 -13.92 7.38 36.45
N TYR A 424 -14.53 7.29 35.26
CA TYR A 424 -13.79 7.26 34.00
C TYR A 424 -14.51 8.10 32.93
N LYS A 425 -14.19 9.40 32.94
CA LYS A 425 -14.82 10.43 32.13
C LYS A 425 -14.94 10.10 30.63
N PRO A 426 -13.92 9.53 29.94
CA PRO A 426 -14.07 9.14 28.54
C PRO A 426 -15.27 8.21 28.28
N PHE A 427 -15.48 7.22 29.15
CA PHE A 427 -16.63 6.32 29.06
C PHE A 427 -17.94 7.01 29.47
N ASP A 428 -17.96 7.70 30.61
CA ASP A 428 -19.17 8.36 31.13
C ASP A 428 -19.72 9.42 30.17
N ASP A 429 -18.84 10.27 29.61
CA ASP A 429 -19.21 11.29 28.62
C ASP A 429 -19.59 10.65 27.28
N GLY A 430 -18.88 9.59 26.87
CA GLY A 430 -19.19 8.86 25.65
C GLY A 430 -20.57 8.21 25.70
N LEU A 431 -20.92 7.62 26.85
CA LEU A 431 -22.23 7.04 27.12
C LEU A 431 -23.32 8.13 27.04
N LYS A 432 -23.10 9.27 27.70
CA LYS A 432 -24.04 10.41 27.68
C LYS A 432 -24.29 10.96 26.28
N ARG A 433 -23.26 10.93 25.42
CA ARG A 433 -23.31 11.46 24.04
C ARG A 433 -23.70 10.42 22.99
N GLY A 434 -23.81 9.15 23.37
CA GLY A 434 -24.18 8.06 22.46
C GLY A 434 -23.15 7.79 21.38
N VAL A 435 -21.85 7.85 21.71
CA VAL A 435 -20.74 7.76 20.73
C VAL A 435 -20.31 6.33 20.38
N PHE A 436 -20.79 5.33 21.13
CA PHE A 436 -20.33 3.96 20.98
C PHE A 436 -21.17 3.17 19.96
N ILE A 437 -20.50 2.25 19.26
CA ILE A 437 -21.10 1.25 18.38
C ILE A 437 -22.12 0.42 19.17
N LYS A 438 -23.26 0.16 18.53
CA LYS A 438 -24.37 -0.58 19.14
C LYS A 438 -24.53 -1.95 18.50
N ASN A 439 -24.99 -2.93 19.26
CA ASN A 439 -25.43 -4.20 18.71
C ASN A 439 -26.77 -4.04 17.97
N SER A 440 -27.29 -5.13 17.40
CA SER A 440 -28.55 -5.14 16.66
C SER A 440 -29.80 -4.82 17.51
N THR A 441 -29.72 -4.91 18.84
CA THR A 441 -30.82 -4.55 19.76
C THR A 441 -30.77 -3.08 20.20
N GLY A 442 -29.77 -2.31 19.75
CA GLY A 442 -29.58 -0.90 20.08
C GLY A 442 -28.84 -0.66 21.40
N GLN A 443 -28.34 -1.70 22.06
CA GLN A 443 -27.48 -1.61 23.24
C GLN A 443 -26.02 -1.41 22.81
N ILE A 444 -25.18 -0.86 23.69
CA ILE A 444 -23.75 -0.69 23.40
C ILE A 444 -23.10 -2.07 23.23
N LEU A 445 -22.37 -2.27 22.12
CA LEU A 445 -21.59 -3.47 21.93
C LEU A 445 -20.36 -3.43 22.83
N ILE A 446 -20.18 -4.47 23.63
CA ILE A 446 -19.03 -4.61 24.52
C ILE A 446 -18.13 -5.73 24.00
N GLY A 447 -16.88 -5.40 23.68
CA GLY A 447 -15.82 -6.36 23.39
C GLY A 447 -14.81 -6.42 24.53
N LYS A 448 -13.59 -6.83 24.24
CA LYS A 448 -12.50 -6.93 25.20
C LYS A 448 -11.17 -6.60 24.55
N VAL A 449 -10.45 -5.64 25.12
CA VAL A 449 -9.05 -5.33 24.76
C VAL A 449 -8.23 -5.14 26.04
N TRP A 450 -7.14 -4.37 25.98
CA TRP A 450 -6.14 -4.21 27.03
C TRP A 450 -6.67 -3.86 28.44
N PRO A 451 -7.61 -2.89 28.63
CA PRO A 451 -8.21 -2.59 29.92
C PRO A 451 -9.36 -3.52 30.33
N GLY A 452 -9.59 -4.64 29.60
CA GLY A 452 -10.70 -5.56 29.85
C GLY A 452 -11.94 -5.25 29.00
N PRO A 453 -13.17 -5.38 29.54
CA PRO A 453 -14.40 -5.04 28.82
C PRO A 453 -14.38 -3.60 28.29
N THR A 454 -14.72 -3.43 27.01
CA THR A 454 -14.60 -2.15 26.31
C THR A 454 -15.76 -1.90 25.36
N ALA A 455 -16.17 -0.63 25.27
CA ALA A 455 -17.03 -0.11 24.22
C ALA A 455 -16.16 0.51 23.12
N PHE A 456 -16.63 0.43 21.87
CA PHE A 456 -15.90 0.91 20.69
C PHE A 456 -16.56 2.19 20.16
N PRO A 457 -15.83 3.31 20.02
CA PRO A 457 -16.34 4.53 19.42
C PRO A 457 -16.73 4.33 17.96
N ASP A 458 -17.85 4.91 17.56
CA ASP A 458 -18.26 5.02 16.17
C ASP A 458 -17.71 6.31 15.57
N PHE A 459 -16.55 6.23 14.93
CA PHE A 459 -15.89 7.40 14.33
C PHE A 459 -16.61 7.94 13.08
N THR A 460 -17.61 7.23 12.56
CA THR A 460 -18.47 7.72 11.48
C THR A 460 -19.52 8.71 11.97
N ASN A 461 -19.81 8.71 13.27
CA ASN A 461 -20.71 9.66 13.91
C ASN A 461 -20.02 11.02 14.15
N PRO A 462 -20.56 12.15 13.65
CA PRO A 462 -20.00 13.48 13.92
C PRO A 462 -19.87 13.81 15.41
N THR A 463 -20.80 13.32 16.25
CA THR A 463 -20.77 13.53 17.70
C THR A 463 -19.56 12.87 18.35
N THR A 464 -19.13 11.71 17.82
CA THR A 464 -17.93 11.00 18.28
C THR A 464 -16.67 11.79 17.96
N GLN A 465 -16.59 12.47 16.81
CA GLN A 465 -15.42 13.29 16.47
C GLN A 465 -15.22 14.44 17.46
N ASP A 466 -16.29 15.09 17.88
CA ASP A 466 -16.23 16.14 18.89
C ASP A 466 -15.88 15.57 20.28
N TRP A 467 -16.42 14.40 20.64
CA TRP A 467 -16.08 13.71 21.90
C TRP A 467 -14.61 13.31 21.94
N TRP A 468 -14.11 12.76 20.85
CA TRP A 468 -12.70 12.38 20.72
C TRP A 468 -11.78 13.59 20.81
N THR A 469 -12.16 14.69 20.16
CA THR A 469 -11.46 15.98 20.26
C THR A 469 -11.43 16.47 21.70
N ASP A 470 -12.55 16.39 22.44
CA ASP A 470 -12.63 16.83 23.82
C ASP A 470 -11.75 15.96 24.74
N CYS A 471 -11.76 14.63 24.56
CA CYS A 471 -10.90 13.70 25.28
C CYS A 471 -9.41 14.01 25.04
N ILE A 472 -9.01 14.18 23.78
CA ILE A 472 -7.63 14.55 23.40
C ILE A 472 -7.26 15.91 24.00
N ARG A 473 -8.14 16.92 23.92
CA ARG A 473 -7.88 18.26 24.48
C ARG A 473 -7.66 18.22 25.99
N VAL A 474 -8.51 17.50 26.72
CA VAL A 474 -8.41 17.37 28.18
C VAL A 474 -7.15 16.60 28.59
N PHE A 475 -6.73 15.60 27.82
CA PHE A 475 -5.49 14.89 28.09
C PHE A 475 -4.27 15.76 27.75
N HIS A 476 -4.27 16.41 26.58
CA HIS A 476 -3.19 17.30 26.13
C HIS A 476 -2.96 18.48 27.10
N SER A 477 -4.02 19.01 27.72
CA SER A 477 -3.88 20.08 28.72
C SER A 477 -3.15 19.63 30.00
N LYS A 478 -2.98 18.32 30.21
CA LYS A 478 -2.21 17.74 31.32
C LYS A 478 -0.84 17.28 30.86
N VAL A 479 -0.77 16.61 29.71
CA VAL A 479 0.46 16.05 29.13
C VAL A 479 0.55 16.57 27.70
N PRO A 480 1.44 17.54 27.41
CA PRO A 480 1.50 18.22 26.11
C PRO A 480 2.16 17.33 25.04
N VAL A 481 1.44 16.29 24.60
CA VAL A 481 1.94 15.34 23.61
C VAL A 481 2.08 15.94 22.21
N ASP A 482 3.05 15.44 21.45
CA ASP A 482 3.38 15.99 20.15
C ASP A 482 2.64 15.36 18.98
N GLY A 483 2.27 14.10 19.13
CA GLY A 483 1.49 13.32 18.20
C GLY A 483 0.89 12.10 18.90
N LEU A 484 0.07 11.35 18.17
CA LEU A 484 -0.65 10.20 18.71
C LEU A 484 -0.44 8.97 17.83
N TRP A 485 -0.16 7.85 18.48
CA TRP A 485 -0.11 6.55 17.86
C TRP A 485 -1.43 5.84 18.12
N ILE A 486 -2.27 5.69 17.09
CA ILE A 486 -3.55 4.99 17.18
C ILE A 486 -3.36 3.53 16.78
N ASP A 487 -3.58 2.63 17.73
CA ASP A 487 -3.35 1.18 17.57
C ASP A 487 -4.64 0.39 17.78
N MET A 488 -4.62 -0.91 17.50
CA MET A 488 -5.76 -1.82 17.74
C MET A 488 -7.03 -1.44 16.95
N ASN A 489 -6.86 -0.74 15.83
CA ASN A 489 -7.92 -0.01 15.15
C ASN A 489 -8.40 -0.63 13.83
N GLU A 490 -8.28 -1.95 13.71
CA GLU A 490 -8.94 -2.71 12.65
C GLU A 490 -10.48 -2.65 12.67
N PRO A 491 -11.20 -2.68 13.82
CA PRO A 491 -10.80 -2.72 15.23
C PRO A 491 -10.52 -4.13 15.77
N SER A 492 -9.46 -4.26 16.56
CA SER A 492 -9.09 -5.52 17.22
C SER A 492 -10.00 -5.83 18.40
N ASN A 493 -10.27 -7.12 18.62
CA ASN A 493 -11.05 -7.61 19.74
C ASN A 493 -10.53 -8.98 20.22
N PHE A 494 -10.25 -9.11 21.52
CA PHE A 494 -9.74 -10.35 22.12
C PHE A 494 -10.83 -11.42 22.33
N VAL A 495 -12.08 -11.06 22.08
CA VAL A 495 -13.21 -12.01 21.99
C VAL A 495 -13.78 -11.95 20.57
N GLN A 496 -14.39 -13.05 20.13
CA GLN A 496 -15.03 -13.10 18.83
C GLN A 496 -16.35 -12.33 18.87
N GLY A 497 -16.40 -11.19 18.19
CA GLY A 497 -17.60 -10.39 18.06
C GLY A 497 -17.91 -9.51 19.27
N SER A 498 -18.44 -10.07 20.35
CA SER A 498 -18.74 -9.35 21.59
C SER A 498 -18.66 -10.28 22.79
N VAL A 499 -18.70 -9.73 24.01
CA VAL A 499 -18.76 -10.54 25.24
C VAL A 499 -20.03 -11.37 25.35
N ASP A 500 -21.10 -10.99 24.64
CA ASP A 500 -22.38 -11.71 24.58
C ASP A 500 -22.51 -12.57 23.30
N GLY A 501 -21.45 -12.66 22.49
CA GLY A 501 -21.49 -13.26 21.15
C GLY A 501 -22.17 -12.36 20.11
N CYS A 502 -22.48 -12.93 18.95
CA CYS A 502 -23.15 -12.23 17.85
C CYS A 502 -24.51 -12.87 17.52
N PRO A 503 -25.47 -12.09 17.00
CA PRO A 503 -26.77 -12.62 16.60
C PRO A 503 -26.62 -13.60 15.44
N ASP A 504 -27.51 -14.61 15.37
CA ASP A 504 -27.60 -15.47 14.20
C ASP A 504 -28.28 -14.72 13.05
N SER A 505 -27.50 -14.26 12.07
CA SER A 505 -28.00 -13.46 10.94
C SER A 505 -27.17 -13.65 9.68
N ASP A 506 -27.76 -13.34 8.53
CA ASP A 506 -27.11 -13.38 7.21
C ASP A 506 -25.89 -12.44 7.10
N LEU A 507 -25.77 -11.43 7.98
CA LEU A 507 -24.58 -10.57 8.00
C LEU A 507 -23.40 -11.28 8.71
N GLU A 508 -23.66 -11.97 9.82
CA GLU A 508 -22.64 -12.73 10.55
C GLU A 508 -22.24 -14.01 9.81
N LYS A 509 -23.19 -14.61 9.07
CA LYS A 509 -23.00 -15.83 8.26
C LYS A 509 -23.41 -15.55 6.81
N PRO A 510 -22.62 -14.74 6.07
CA PRO A 510 -22.93 -14.42 4.69
C PRO A 510 -22.90 -15.68 3.81
N PRO A 511 -23.58 -15.67 2.65
CA PRO A 511 -23.56 -16.80 1.71
C PRO A 511 -22.17 -17.11 1.16
N TYR A 512 -21.24 -16.16 1.27
CA TYR A 512 -19.82 -16.32 0.96
C TYR A 512 -18.99 -15.57 2.00
N THR A 513 -17.95 -16.24 2.49
CA THR A 513 -16.93 -15.65 3.36
C THR A 513 -15.60 -15.74 2.61
N PRO A 514 -14.96 -14.61 2.27
CA PRO A 514 -13.58 -14.57 1.77
C PRO A 514 -12.64 -15.40 2.65
N GLY A 515 -11.51 -15.84 2.11
CA GLY A 515 -10.46 -16.57 2.83
C GLY A 515 -9.77 -15.76 3.93
N VAL A 516 -10.51 -15.24 4.92
CA VAL A 516 -10.01 -14.47 6.06
C VAL A 516 -9.51 -15.39 7.16
N ILE A 517 -8.51 -14.93 7.92
CA ILE A 517 -7.98 -15.66 9.07
C ILE A 517 -9.09 -15.90 10.12
N GLY A 518 -9.25 -17.16 10.52
CA GLY A 518 -10.33 -17.59 11.44
C GLY A 518 -11.63 -17.99 10.73
N GLY A 519 -11.74 -17.82 9.41
CA GLY A 519 -12.85 -18.31 8.59
C GLY A 519 -14.20 -17.64 8.83
N GLN A 520 -14.25 -16.56 9.63
CA GLN A 520 -15.44 -15.80 9.97
C GLN A 520 -15.09 -14.31 10.01
N LEU A 521 -16.00 -13.44 9.54
CA LEU A 521 -15.74 -12.00 9.46
C LEU A 521 -15.60 -11.32 10.83
N ASN A 522 -16.21 -11.88 11.88
CA ASN A 522 -16.11 -11.38 13.26
C ASN A 522 -14.93 -11.97 14.05
N ALA A 523 -14.06 -12.76 13.42
CA ALA A 523 -12.88 -13.33 14.07
C ALA A 523 -11.82 -12.24 14.32
N GLY A 524 -11.47 -12.03 15.59
CA GLY A 524 -10.52 -10.98 16.00
C GLY A 524 -11.08 -9.56 15.91
N THR A 525 -12.39 -9.39 15.76
CA THR A 525 -13.04 -8.07 15.65
C THR A 525 -14.48 -8.09 16.22
N LEU A 526 -15.28 -7.07 15.92
CA LEU A 526 -16.65 -6.89 16.42
C LEU A 526 -17.67 -7.73 15.62
N CYS A 527 -18.89 -7.85 16.14
CA CYS A 527 -20.01 -8.40 15.37
C CYS A 527 -20.24 -7.54 14.12
N VAL A 528 -20.27 -8.16 12.94
CA VAL A 528 -20.39 -7.42 11.67
C VAL A 528 -21.78 -6.82 11.48
N SER A 529 -22.80 -7.36 12.14
CA SER A 529 -24.16 -6.79 12.21
C SER A 529 -24.28 -5.56 13.12
N ALA A 530 -23.22 -5.20 13.87
CA ALA A 530 -23.23 -4.04 14.75
C ALA A 530 -23.49 -2.74 13.97
N GLN A 531 -24.23 -1.82 14.58
CA GLN A 531 -24.70 -0.59 13.97
C GLN A 531 -23.75 0.57 14.29
N GLN A 532 -23.32 1.25 13.23
CA GLN A 532 -22.64 2.55 13.26
C GLN A 532 -23.55 3.60 12.59
N TYR A 533 -23.17 4.87 12.65
CA TYR A 533 -23.97 6.00 12.21
C TYR A 533 -24.26 5.97 10.72
N LEU A 534 -23.28 5.59 9.89
CA LEU A 534 -23.45 5.55 8.43
C LEU A 534 -24.05 4.22 7.93
N SER A 535 -23.76 3.09 8.58
CA SER A 535 -24.16 1.74 8.16
C SER A 535 -23.80 0.72 9.26
N ASN A 536 -24.09 -0.55 9.03
CA ASN A 536 -23.55 -1.64 9.83
C ASN A 536 -22.01 -1.82 9.66
N HIS A 537 -21.39 -2.51 10.60
CA HIS A 537 -19.96 -2.80 10.64
C HIS A 537 -19.52 -3.70 9.46
N TYR A 538 -20.40 -4.56 8.94
CA TYR A 538 -20.17 -5.38 7.75
C TYR A 538 -19.71 -4.58 6.53
N ASN A 539 -20.25 -3.37 6.36
CA ASN A 539 -19.87 -2.44 5.30
C ASN A 539 -18.67 -1.55 5.68
N LEU A 540 -18.57 -1.18 6.95
CA LEU A 540 -17.68 -0.11 7.44
C LEU A 540 -16.40 -0.60 8.13
N HIS A 541 -16.25 -1.90 8.37
CA HIS A 541 -15.15 -2.47 9.15
C HIS A 541 -13.78 -2.03 8.61
N ASN A 542 -13.53 -2.20 7.30
CA ASN A 542 -12.27 -1.79 6.67
C ASN A 542 -12.02 -0.26 6.73
N LEU A 543 -13.00 0.54 7.15
CA LEU A 543 -12.86 1.99 7.30
C LEU A 543 -12.57 2.43 8.75
N TYR A 544 -12.61 1.53 9.73
CA TYR A 544 -12.53 1.91 11.14
C TYR A 544 -11.26 2.72 11.44
N GLY A 545 -10.08 2.16 11.11
CA GLY A 545 -8.80 2.86 11.28
C GLY A 545 -8.69 4.16 10.49
N LEU A 546 -9.21 4.22 9.26
CA LEU A 546 -9.25 5.45 8.47
C LEU A 546 -10.10 6.52 9.16
N THR A 547 -11.28 6.17 9.66
CA THR A 547 -12.20 7.12 10.31
C THR A 547 -11.68 7.59 11.67
N GLU A 548 -10.99 6.73 12.43
CA GLU A 548 -10.26 7.13 13.63
C GLU A 548 -9.09 8.06 13.29
N ALA A 549 -8.30 7.77 12.25
CA ALA A 549 -7.22 8.62 11.80
C ALA A 549 -7.72 10.02 11.43
N ILE A 550 -8.85 10.11 10.71
CA ILE A 550 -9.52 11.38 10.38
C ILE A 550 -9.92 12.12 11.67
N ALA A 551 -10.57 11.44 12.62
CA ALA A 551 -11.00 12.05 13.88
C ALA A 551 -9.80 12.56 14.70
N THR A 552 -8.74 11.77 14.79
CA THR A 552 -7.52 12.06 15.55
C THR A 552 -6.72 13.20 14.90
N HIS A 553 -6.55 13.19 13.58
CA HIS A 553 -5.91 14.28 12.84
C HIS A 553 -6.66 15.59 13.05
N ARG A 554 -7.99 15.60 12.91
CA ARG A 554 -8.83 16.79 13.17
C ARG A 554 -8.75 17.27 14.62
N ALA A 555 -8.69 16.34 15.58
CA ALA A 555 -8.54 16.68 16.98
C ALA A 555 -7.19 17.37 17.24
N LEU A 556 -6.09 16.81 16.74
CA LEU A 556 -4.75 17.39 16.87
C LEU A 556 -4.65 18.76 16.18
N LEU A 557 -5.24 18.94 15.00
CA LEU A 557 -5.34 20.26 14.36
C LEU A 557 -5.99 21.28 15.29
N LYS A 558 -7.15 20.95 15.87
CA LYS A 558 -7.89 21.85 16.78
C LYS A 558 -7.14 22.12 18.10
N VAL A 559 -6.34 21.16 18.58
CA VAL A 559 -5.67 21.22 19.88
C VAL A 559 -4.31 21.93 19.78
N LYS A 560 -3.56 21.68 18.70
CA LYS A 560 -2.18 22.16 18.53
C LYS A 560 -2.03 23.30 17.53
N SER A 561 -2.92 23.42 16.54
CA SER A 561 -2.81 24.39 15.44
C SER A 561 -1.49 24.32 14.64
N THR A 562 -0.82 23.17 14.66
CA THR A 562 0.33 22.82 13.82
C THR A 562 0.08 21.47 13.14
N ARG A 563 0.95 21.06 12.21
CA ARG A 563 0.81 19.79 11.49
C ARG A 563 0.67 18.62 12.46
N PRO A 564 -0.42 17.84 12.35
CA PRO A 564 -0.61 16.66 13.17
C PRO A 564 0.43 15.60 12.82
N PHE A 565 0.82 14.84 13.84
CA PHE A 565 1.44 13.55 13.64
C PHE A 565 0.52 12.48 14.22
N VAL A 566 -0.03 11.67 13.33
CA VAL A 566 -0.81 10.46 13.66
C VAL A 566 -0.08 9.28 13.06
N LEU A 567 0.06 8.20 13.81
CA LEU A 567 0.57 6.91 13.33
C LEU A 567 -0.54 5.86 13.51
N SER A 568 -1.03 5.26 12.43
CA SER A 568 -2.16 4.31 12.44
C SER A 568 -1.73 2.91 12.00
N ARG A 569 -2.25 1.88 12.67
CA ARG A 569 -2.04 0.49 12.24
C ARG A 569 -2.92 0.17 11.05
N SER A 570 -4.23 0.20 11.26
CA SER A 570 -5.18 -0.12 10.22
C SER A 570 -5.28 0.99 9.17
N SER A 571 -5.53 0.60 7.93
CA SER A 571 -5.52 1.51 6.79
C SER A 571 -6.54 1.16 5.70
N PHE A 572 -6.95 2.19 4.95
CA PHE A 572 -7.79 2.12 3.75
C PHE A 572 -7.34 3.24 2.79
N PRO A 573 -7.61 3.16 1.48
CA PRO A 573 -7.33 4.23 0.53
C PRO A 573 -7.68 5.63 1.05
N GLY A 574 -6.70 6.54 0.98
CA GLY A 574 -6.81 7.91 1.51
C GLY A 574 -6.24 8.13 2.92
N LEU A 575 -5.77 7.09 3.61
CA LEU A 575 -5.17 7.22 4.96
C LEU A 575 -4.03 8.26 5.01
N GLY A 576 -3.15 8.30 4.00
CA GLY A 576 -1.97 9.14 4.01
C GLY A 576 -2.23 10.65 4.01
N ARG A 577 -3.49 11.07 3.80
CA ARG A 577 -3.93 12.46 4.00
C ARG A 577 -3.99 12.86 5.48
N PHE A 578 -4.01 11.88 6.38
CA PHE A 578 -4.31 12.09 7.79
C PHE A 578 -3.30 11.41 8.73
N SER A 579 -2.58 10.39 8.27
CA SER A 579 -1.74 9.58 9.15
C SER A 579 -0.55 8.96 8.42
N ALA A 580 0.53 8.77 9.18
CA ALA A 580 1.58 7.80 8.91
C ALA A 580 1.06 6.36 9.15
N HIS A 581 1.86 5.38 8.75
CA HIS A 581 1.61 3.96 9.00
C HIS A 581 2.90 3.23 9.42
N TRP A 582 2.79 2.10 10.13
CA TRP A 582 3.89 1.16 10.31
C TRP A 582 3.39 -0.25 10.04
N THR A 583 4.25 -1.13 9.54
CA THR A 583 3.88 -2.47 9.03
C THR A 583 3.52 -3.48 10.12
N GLY A 584 3.15 -3.02 11.31
CA GLY A 584 2.74 -3.84 12.45
C GLY A 584 3.83 -4.68 13.09
N ASP A 585 3.40 -5.78 13.70
CA ASP A 585 4.12 -6.58 14.69
C ASP A 585 5.08 -7.58 14.02
N VAL A 586 6.01 -7.06 13.23
CA VAL A 586 7.03 -7.84 12.51
C VAL A 586 7.94 -8.60 13.48
N ARG A 587 8.41 -9.79 13.11
CA ARG A 587 9.36 -10.55 13.94
C ARG A 587 10.80 -10.04 13.77
N SER A 588 11.62 -10.27 14.78
CA SER A 588 13.07 -10.01 14.77
C SER A 588 13.82 -11.12 14.02
N ASP A 589 13.68 -11.16 12.69
CA ASP A 589 14.41 -12.08 11.82
C ASP A 589 14.77 -11.46 10.45
N TRP A 590 15.68 -12.13 9.72
CA TRP A 590 16.18 -11.68 8.43
C TRP A 590 15.13 -11.71 7.31
N GLU A 591 14.10 -12.56 7.43
CA GLU A 591 13.01 -12.62 6.46
C GLU A 591 12.18 -11.33 6.55
N GLN A 592 11.80 -10.93 7.77
CA GLN A 592 11.06 -9.69 8.04
C GLN A 592 11.87 -8.45 7.67
N LEU A 593 13.19 -8.44 7.95
CA LEU A 593 14.08 -7.42 7.45
C LEU A 593 13.96 -7.29 5.92
N ARG A 594 14.01 -8.40 5.19
CA ARG A 594 13.91 -8.39 3.72
C ARG A 594 12.55 -7.90 3.23
N PHE A 595 11.45 -8.44 3.76
CA PHE A 595 10.10 -8.12 3.28
C PHE A 595 9.56 -6.79 3.78
N SER A 596 10.22 -6.14 4.75
CA SER A 596 9.93 -4.76 5.09
C SER A 596 10.11 -3.80 3.89
N ILE A 597 11.02 -4.10 2.96
CA ILE A 597 11.24 -3.29 1.75
C ILE A 597 9.99 -3.27 0.88
N PRO A 598 9.48 -4.40 0.33
CA PRO A 598 8.26 -4.37 -0.46
C PRO A 598 7.07 -3.81 0.32
N GLY A 599 6.94 -4.05 1.63
CA GLY A 599 5.92 -3.42 2.48
C GLY A 599 5.95 -1.88 2.41
N VAL A 600 7.11 -1.28 2.68
CA VAL A 600 7.32 0.18 2.59
C VAL A 600 7.03 0.71 1.18
N LEU A 601 7.48 -0.01 0.15
CA LEU A 601 7.30 0.40 -1.25
C LEU A 601 5.83 0.37 -1.67
N LEU A 602 5.09 -0.68 -1.29
CA LEU A 602 3.66 -0.82 -1.58
C LEU A 602 2.84 0.29 -0.93
N PHE A 603 3.13 0.65 0.32
CA PHE A 603 2.46 1.79 0.98
C PHE A 603 2.77 3.14 0.31
N GLY A 604 3.95 3.29 -0.29
CA GLY A 604 4.24 4.40 -1.20
C GLY A 604 3.27 4.46 -2.40
N LEU A 605 2.97 3.31 -3.01
CA LEU A 605 1.97 3.21 -4.09
C LEU A 605 0.56 3.51 -3.57
N TYR A 606 0.23 3.06 -2.35
CA TYR A 606 -1.08 3.28 -1.72
C TYR A 606 -1.33 4.73 -1.28
N GLY A 607 -0.33 5.62 -1.42
CA GLY A 607 -0.45 7.01 -1.01
C GLY A 607 -0.29 7.20 0.50
N VAL A 608 0.54 6.36 1.14
CA VAL A 608 0.93 6.50 2.55
C VAL A 608 2.47 6.50 2.63
N PRO A 609 3.13 7.58 2.17
CA PRO A 609 4.58 7.64 2.02
C PRO A 609 5.33 7.66 3.35
N LEU A 610 4.71 8.14 4.44
CA LEU A 610 5.31 8.15 5.78
C LEU A 610 5.09 6.78 6.44
N VAL A 611 5.91 5.81 6.03
CA VAL A 611 5.81 4.40 6.40
C VAL A 611 7.18 3.80 6.74
N GLY A 612 7.19 2.81 7.61
CA GLY A 612 8.36 2.03 8.01
C GLY A 612 7.98 0.77 8.78
N ALA A 613 8.93 -0.14 8.94
CA ALA A 613 8.81 -1.28 9.85
C ALA A 613 9.50 -0.99 11.19
N ASP A 614 9.13 -1.72 12.24
CA ASP A 614 9.82 -1.63 13.52
C ASP A 614 11.26 -2.13 13.39
N VAL A 615 12.20 -1.19 13.51
CA VAL A 615 13.63 -1.44 13.32
C VAL A 615 14.14 -2.40 14.38
N CYS A 616 14.87 -3.43 13.93
CA CYS A 616 15.33 -4.60 14.67
C CYS A 616 14.27 -5.68 14.93
N GLY A 617 13.02 -5.45 14.52
CA GLY A 617 11.89 -6.34 14.74
C GLY A 617 11.17 -6.08 16.06
N PHE A 618 9.88 -6.39 16.09
CA PHE A 618 9.03 -6.23 17.27
C PHE A 618 8.95 -7.53 18.08
N GLY A 619 8.62 -8.65 17.44
CA GLY A 619 8.42 -9.95 18.09
C GLY A 619 9.67 -10.84 18.11
N GLY A 620 10.07 -11.32 19.29
CA GLY A 620 11.26 -12.15 19.49
C GLY A 620 12.55 -11.33 19.69
N ASP A 621 13.57 -11.96 20.27
CA ASP A 621 14.85 -11.31 20.54
C ASP A 621 15.64 -11.08 19.24
N THR A 622 16.04 -9.84 18.97
CA THR A 622 17.00 -9.53 17.90
C THR A 622 18.42 -10.00 18.25
N THR A 623 19.26 -10.16 17.23
CA THR A 623 20.72 -10.27 17.38
C THR A 623 21.39 -8.92 17.13
N GLU A 624 22.64 -8.76 17.58
CA GLU A 624 23.43 -7.54 17.31
C GLU A 624 23.61 -7.33 15.80
N GLU A 625 23.96 -8.38 15.06
CA GLU A 625 24.14 -8.29 13.61
C GLU A 625 22.84 -7.88 12.90
N LEU A 626 21.73 -8.55 13.21
CA LEU A 626 20.43 -8.22 12.64
C LEU A 626 20.06 -6.77 12.95
N CYS A 627 20.25 -6.32 14.19
CA CYS A 627 19.88 -4.97 14.58
C CYS A 627 20.78 -3.90 13.93
N VAL A 628 22.06 -4.19 13.69
CA VAL A 628 22.94 -3.31 12.88
C VAL A 628 22.42 -3.21 11.45
N ARG A 629 22.16 -4.34 10.78
CA ARG A 629 21.65 -4.35 9.40
C ARG A 629 20.28 -3.71 9.26
N TRP A 630 19.39 -3.95 10.23
CA TRP A 630 18.07 -3.33 10.24
C TRP A 630 18.14 -1.85 10.55
N THR A 631 19.04 -1.39 11.42
CA THR A 631 19.24 0.05 11.64
C THR A 631 19.79 0.74 10.40
N GLN A 632 20.72 0.09 9.68
CA GLN A 632 21.23 0.56 8.40
C GLN A 632 20.12 0.71 7.35
N LEU A 633 19.29 -0.32 7.16
CA LEU A 633 18.15 -0.26 6.25
C LEU A 633 17.11 0.76 6.72
N GLY A 634 16.75 0.72 8.00
CA GLY A 634 15.71 1.55 8.61
C GLY A 634 16.05 3.04 8.60
N ALA A 635 17.34 3.40 8.56
CA ALA A 635 17.78 4.77 8.32
C ALA A 635 17.24 5.35 7.01
N PHE A 636 16.83 4.49 6.06
CA PHE A 636 16.23 4.84 4.78
C PHE A 636 14.73 4.53 4.69
N TYR A 637 14.05 4.13 5.77
CA TYR A 637 12.59 4.17 5.79
C TYR A 637 12.09 5.61 5.87
N PRO A 638 11.04 6.00 5.13
CA PRO A 638 10.45 7.32 5.28
C PRO A 638 10.06 7.63 6.74
N PHE A 639 9.48 6.67 7.46
CA PHE A 639 9.27 6.69 8.91
C PHE A 639 10.24 5.73 9.61
N MET A 640 11.08 6.21 10.53
CA MET A 640 12.09 5.39 11.20
C MET A 640 11.83 5.30 12.71
N ARG A 641 11.36 4.13 13.17
CA ARG A 641 11.16 3.81 14.59
C ARG A 641 11.80 2.48 14.95
N ASN A 642 12.57 2.44 16.03
CA ASN A 642 12.89 1.20 16.72
C ASN A 642 11.83 0.99 17.82
N HIS A 643 11.16 -0.16 17.78
CA HIS A 643 10.12 -0.55 18.71
C HIS A 643 10.25 -2.04 19.02
N ASN A 644 10.01 -2.42 20.27
CA ASN A 644 10.24 -3.77 20.79
C ASN A 644 9.06 -4.23 21.64
N ASP A 645 8.77 -5.52 21.60
CA ASP A 645 7.77 -6.15 22.46
C ASP A 645 8.27 -6.30 23.91
N LYS A 646 7.33 -6.40 24.84
CA LYS A 646 7.53 -6.47 26.28
C LYS A 646 8.41 -7.63 26.78
N PRO A 647 8.28 -8.87 26.28
CA PRO A 647 9.03 -10.00 26.81
C PRO A 647 10.48 -10.05 26.30
N ASN A 648 10.81 -9.28 25.25
CA ASN A 648 12.10 -9.38 24.57
C ASN A 648 13.21 -8.60 25.28
N ALA A 649 14.44 -9.01 25.02
CA ALA A 649 15.66 -8.32 25.40
C ALA A 649 15.67 -6.86 24.89
N PRO A 650 16.30 -5.92 25.63
CA PRO A 650 16.51 -4.55 25.16
C PRO A 650 17.24 -4.51 23.81
N GLN A 651 16.83 -3.59 22.94
CA GLN A 651 17.40 -3.42 21.59
C GLN A 651 17.58 -1.95 21.20
N GLU A 652 17.57 -1.04 22.17
CA GLU A 652 17.96 0.35 21.97
C GLU A 652 19.42 0.38 21.52
N PRO A 653 19.83 1.23 20.55
CA PRO A 653 21.18 1.13 20.00
C PRO A 653 22.33 1.15 21.03
N PHE A 654 22.17 1.87 22.14
CA PHE A 654 23.18 1.96 23.22
C PHE A 654 23.42 0.65 24.00
N VAL A 655 22.59 -0.39 23.83
CA VAL A 655 22.72 -1.67 24.57
C VAL A 655 23.73 -2.62 23.93
N PHE A 656 24.09 -2.38 22.68
CA PHE A 656 24.99 -3.24 21.89
C PHE A 656 26.47 -2.88 22.07
N SER A 657 27.35 -3.68 21.47
CA SER A 657 28.79 -3.42 21.46
C SER A 657 29.14 -2.05 20.88
N GLN A 658 30.32 -1.52 21.21
CA GLN A 658 30.76 -0.21 20.69
C GLN A 658 30.82 -0.20 19.15
N GLN A 659 31.22 -1.31 18.52
CA GLN A 659 31.27 -1.42 17.07
C GLN A 659 29.87 -1.34 16.44
N ALA A 660 28.89 -2.04 17.04
CA ALA A 660 27.50 -1.95 16.61
C ALA A 660 26.92 -0.54 16.82
N GLN A 661 27.19 0.07 17.97
CA GLN A 661 26.81 1.46 18.26
C GLN A 661 27.37 2.44 17.23
N ASP A 662 28.63 2.27 16.82
CA ASP A 662 29.28 3.14 15.83
C ASP A 662 28.65 2.98 14.44
N ALA A 663 28.33 1.74 14.03
CA ALA A 663 27.63 1.45 12.79
C ALA A 663 26.20 2.05 12.78
N MET A 664 25.43 1.81 13.84
CA MET A 664 24.07 2.34 14.01
C MET A 664 24.07 3.87 14.05
N ARG A 665 25.00 4.49 14.80
CA ARG A 665 25.15 5.94 14.88
C ARG A 665 25.48 6.54 13.51
N THR A 666 26.34 5.88 12.74
CA THR A 666 26.72 6.33 11.39
C THR A 666 25.51 6.34 10.46
N ALA A 667 24.72 5.26 10.44
CA ALA A 667 23.50 5.17 9.63
C ALA A 667 22.46 6.25 10.01
N ILE A 668 22.19 6.41 11.31
CA ILE A 668 21.23 7.42 11.80
C ILE A 668 21.76 8.84 11.51
N THR A 669 23.05 9.10 11.69
CA THR A 669 23.65 10.41 11.40
C THR A 669 23.58 10.75 9.90
N LEU A 670 23.80 9.76 9.02
CA LEU A 670 23.63 9.92 7.58
C LEU A 670 22.18 10.30 7.24
N ARG A 671 21.19 9.61 7.83
CA ARG A 671 19.78 10.00 7.70
C ARG A 671 19.56 11.47 8.06
N TYR A 672 20.06 11.91 9.22
CA TYR A 672 19.91 13.30 9.68
C TYR A 672 20.53 14.32 8.71
N SER A 673 21.63 13.96 8.06
CA SER A 673 22.22 14.81 7.03
C SER A 673 21.37 14.92 5.76
N LEU A 674 20.60 13.89 5.43
CA LEU A 674 19.75 13.78 4.25
C LEU A 674 18.30 14.27 4.48
N LEU A 675 17.95 14.71 5.69
CA LEU A 675 16.59 15.17 5.99
C LEU A 675 16.10 16.32 5.09
N PRO A 676 16.91 17.29 4.64
CA PRO A 676 16.44 18.29 3.68
C PRO A 676 16.01 17.70 2.34
N PHE A 677 16.74 16.71 1.85
CA PHE A 677 16.38 15.96 0.64
C PHE A 677 15.11 15.14 0.88
N LEU A 678 15.05 14.36 1.97
CA LEU A 678 13.87 13.56 2.31
C LEU A 678 12.61 14.44 2.45
N TYR A 679 12.72 15.59 3.11
CA TYR A 679 11.63 16.54 3.30
C TYR A 679 11.16 17.15 1.97
N THR A 680 12.09 17.41 1.04
CA THR A 680 11.76 17.84 -0.32
C THR A 680 11.01 16.75 -1.09
N LEU A 681 11.36 15.47 -0.92
CA LEU A 681 10.58 14.36 -1.48
C LEU A 681 9.15 14.30 -0.93
N PHE A 682 8.97 14.53 0.38
CA PHE A 682 7.64 14.62 0.98
C PHE A 682 6.84 15.81 0.42
N HIS A 683 7.49 16.94 0.13
CA HIS A 683 6.85 18.05 -0.55
C HIS A 683 6.33 17.66 -1.94
N HIS A 684 7.08 16.90 -2.74
CA HIS A 684 6.59 16.38 -4.03
C HIS A 684 5.41 15.42 -3.87
N THR A 685 5.44 14.59 -2.83
CA THR A 685 4.30 13.72 -2.55
C THR A 685 3.05 14.52 -2.18
N HIS A 686 3.20 15.53 -1.33
CA HIS A 686 2.11 16.39 -0.89
C HIS A 686 1.54 17.28 -2.02
N SER A 687 2.40 17.83 -2.87
CA SER A 687 2.00 18.77 -3.94
C SER A 687 1.60 18.10 -5.25
N SER A 688 2.09 16.88 -5.54
CA SER A 688 1.91 16.26 -6.85
C SER A 688 1.64 14.75 -6.82
N GLY A 689 1.46 14.11 -5.66
CA GLY A 689 1.23 12.66 -5.57
C GLY A 689 2.43 11.79 -6.00
N SER A 690 3.65 12.32 -5.91
CA SER A 690 4.87 11.53 -6.16
C SER A 690 5.18 10.55 -5.01
N THR A 691 6.09 9.59 -5.21
CA THR A 691 6.52 8.64 -4.17
C THR A 691 7.84 9.07 -3.50
N VAL A 692 8.04 8.74 -2.22
CA VAL A 692 9.29 9.03 -1.48
C VAL A 692 10.29 7.89 -1.66
N ALA A 693 10.08 6.79 -0.93
CA ALA A 693 10.72 5.51 -1.20
C ALA A 693 9.99 4.85 -2.37
N ARG A 694 10.73 4.44 -3.40
CA ARG A 694 10.12 3.93 -4.64
C ARG A 694 10.86 2.72 -5.22
N PRO A 695 10.14 1.71 -5.75
CA PRO A 695 10.75 0.64 -6.52
C PRO A 695 11.41 1.18 -7.79
N LEU A 696 12.43 0.47 -8.27
CA LEU A 696 13.23 0.91 -9.42
C LEU A 696 12.38 1.03 -10.69
N PHE A 697 11.33 0.20 -10.86
CA PHE A 697 10.45 0.27 -12.04
C PHE A 697 9.70 1.59 -12.19
N LEU A 698 9.54 2.41 -11.14
CA LEU A 698 8.94 3.74 -11.27
C LEU A 698 9.84 4.72 -12.02
N GLU A 699 11.16 4.53 -11.90
CA GLU A 699 12.18 5.39 -12.47
C GLU A 699 12.78 4.81 -13.76
N PHE A 700 12.90 3.49 -13.83
CA PHE A 700 13.46 2.74 -14.95
C PHE A 700 12.43 1.75 -15.53
N PRO A 701 11.24 2.20 -15.97
CA PRO A 701 10.15 1.30 -16.37
C PRO A 701 10.43 0.51 -17.65
N THR A 702 11.39 0.97 -18.48
CA THR A 702 11.81 0.30 -19.71
C THR A 702 12.90 -0.75 -19.48
N ASP A 703 13.46 -0.81 -18.27
CA ASP A 703 14.49 -1.77 -17.91
C ASP A 703 13.84 -3.05 -17.36
N PRO A 704 13.95 -4.20 -18.06
CA PRO A 704 13.30 -5.45 -17.64
C PRO A 704 13.81 -5.96 -16.29
N ASP A 705 15.08 -5.73 -15.94
CA ASP A 705 15.63 -6.19 -14.66
C ASP A 705 15.04 -5.41 -13.49
N CYS A 706 14.60 -4.17 -13.72
CA CYS A 706 14.02 -3.30 -12.69
C CYS A 706 12.56 -3.63 -12.34
N GLN A 707 11.86 -4.41 -13.17
CA GLN A 707 10.41 -4.66 -13.04
C GLN A 707 10.04 -5.40 -11.76
N THR A 708 10.92 -6.28 -11.26
CA THR A 708 10.65 -7.18 -10.13
C THR A 708 11.61 -6.99 -8.95
N ILE A 709 12.51 -6.01 -8.99
CA ILE A 709 13.46 -5.77 -7.89
C ILE A 709 12.70 -5.25 -6.66
N ASP A 710 12.80 -6.01 -5.57
CA ASP A 710 12.20 -5.70 -4.26
C ASP A 710 13.20 -5.72 -3.09
N ARG A 711 14.49 -5.93 -3.38
CA ARG A 711 15.58 -5.92 -2.39
C ARG A 711 16.44 -4.66 -2.43
N GLN A 712 16.11 -3.74 -3.33
CA GLN A 712 16.72 -2.42 -3.46
C GLN A 712 15.59 -1.41 -3.69
N PHE A 713 15.85 -0.15 -3.36
CA PHE A 713 14.89 0.92 -3.62
C PHE A 713 15.59 2.25 -3.78
N LEU A 714 14.83 3.22 -4.27
CA LEU A 714 15.28 4.60 -4.41
C LEU A 714 14.64 5.51 -3.37
N TRP A 715 15.37 6.55 -2.95
CA TRP A 715 14.77 7.79 -2.46
C TRP A 715 14.71 8.79 -3.61
N GLY A 716 13.49 9.15 -4.02
CA GLY A 716 13.28 9.95 -5.21
C GLY A 716 13.86 9.27 -6.45
N SER A 717 14.46 10.05 -7.34
CA SER A 717 15.14 9.57 -8.56
C SER A 717 16.67 9.46 -8.42
N SER A 718 17.22 9.78 -7.23
CA SER A 718 18.64 10.18 -7.10
C SER A 718 19.48 9.32 -6.16
N LEU A 719 18.89 8.63 -5.18
CA LEU A 719 19.64 7.80 -4.23
C LEU A 719 19.18 6.36 -4.33
N LEU A 720 20.09 5.43 -4.64
CA LEU A 720 19.84 3.99 -4.68
C LEU A 720 20.41 3.31 -3.43
N ILE A 721 19.55 2.63 -2.68
CA ILE A 721 19.88 1.94 -1.43
C ILE A 721 19.94 0.44 -1.71
N SER A 722 21.07 -0.19 -1.33
CA SER A 722 21.36 -1.61 -1.54
C SER A 722 21.80 -2.26 -0.22
N PRO A 723 20.84 -2.73 0.61
CA PRO A 723 21.10 -3.27 1.95
C PRO A 723 21.61 -4.72 1.90
N VAL A 724 22.37 -5.12 2.93
CA VAL A 724 22.60 -6.53 3.25
C VAL A 724 21.37 -7.08 3.97
N LEU A 725 20.83 -8.20 3.47
CA LEU A 725 19.57 -8.80 3.94
C LEU A 725 19.72 -10.27 4.36
N GLU A 726 20.95 -10.74 4.49
CA GLU A 726 21.28 -12.14 4.80
C GLU A 726 22.31 -12.18 5.92
N GLU A 727 22.17 -13.16 6.83
CA GLU A 727 23.04 -13.34 7.99
C GLU A 727 24.47 -13.71 7.57
N GLY A 728 25.47 -13.11 8.22
CA GLY A 728 26.89 -13.35 7.98
C GLY A 728 27.43 -12.76 6.68
N ALA A 729 26.61 -12.09 5.87
CA ALA A 729 27.04 -11.53 4.60
C ALA A 729 27.90 -10.27 4.79
N LEU A 730 29.04 -10.25 4.10
CA LEU A 730 30.01 -9.14 4.07
C LEU A 730 30.07 -8.45 2.71
N GLU A 731 29.21 -8.86 1.80
CA GLU A 731 29.07 -8.35 0.44
C GLU A 731 27.60 -8.44 0.01
N VAL A 732 27.20 -7.59 -0.93
CA VAL A 732 25.84 -7.58 -1.49
C VAL A 732 25.92 -7.50 -3.01
N THR A 733 25.15 -8.35 -3.69
CA THR A 733 24.95 -8.24 -5.13
C THR A 733 23.78 -7.30 -5.39
N ALA A 734 24.03 -6.20 -6.08
CA ALA A 734 23.04 -5.16 -6.33
C ALA A 734 22.99 -4.81 -7.83
N TYR A 735 21.78 -4.63 -8.36
CA TYR A 735 21.57 -4.14 -9.71
C TYR A 735 21.79 -2.62 -9.75
N LEU A 736 22.61 -2.17 -10.69
CA LEU A 736 22.72 -0.75 -11.02
C LEU A 736 22.07 -0.52 -12.39
N PRO A 737 20.98 0.26 -12.49
CA PRO A 737 20.40 0.65 -13.77
C PRO A 737 21.41 1.39 -14.67
N PRO A 738 21.19 1.45 -16.00
CA PRO A 738 22.09 2.15 -16.92
C PRO A 738 22.34 3.61 -16.51
N GLY A 739 23.61 4.01 -16.50
CA GLY A 739 24.05 5.35 -16.10
C GLY A 739 25.24 5.31 -15.15
N THR A 740 25.77 6.49 -14.85
CA THR A 740 26.78 6.67 -13.81
C THR A 740 26.10 6.73 -12.44
N TRP A 741 26.55 5.86 -11.55
CA TRP A 741 26.20 5.83 -10.14
C TRP A 741 27.47 6.13 -9.39
N TYR A 742 27.59 7.33 -8.83
CA TYR A 742 28.86 7.87 -8.33
C TYR A 742 29.72 6.82 -7.62
N THR A 743 30.96 6.65 -8.13
CA THR A 743 31.94 5.56 -7.95
C THR A 743 31.92 4.40 -8.98
N TYR A 744 30.86 4.26 -9.79
CA TYR A 744 30.69 3.20 -10.81
C TYR A 744 29.96 3.67 -12.08
N TYR A 745 30.35 3.15 -13.24
CA TYR A 745 29.58 3.28 -14.48
C TYR A 745 28.84 1.98 -14.76
N SER A 746 27.51 2.06 -14.94
CA SER A 746 26.66 0.90 -15.22
C SER A 746 26.05 0.95 -16.62
N LYS A 747 25.99 -0.20 -17.27
CA LYS A 747 25.24 -0.47 -18.50
C LYS A 747 23.92 -1.20 -18.23
N GLY A 748 23.50 -1.31 -16.97
CA GLY A 748 22.40 -2.18 -16.53
C GLY A 748 22.93 -3.57 -16.19
N GLN A 749 23.51 -3.72 -15.00
CA GLN A 749 24.03 -5.02 -14.55
C GLN A 749 24.05 -5.15 -13.03
N TYR A 750 24.11 -6.40 -12.57
CA TYR A 750 24.42 -6.73 -11.18
C TYR A 750 25.93 -6.58 -10.91
N ILE A 751 26.26 -5.96 -9.77
CA ILE A 751 27.63 -5.77 -9.29
C ILE A 751 27.69 -6.26 -7.84
N LEU A 752 28.78 -6.93 -7.49
CA LEU A 752 29.09 -7.36 -6.14
C LEU A 752 29.83 -6.23 -5.40
N PHE A 753 29.24 -5.74 -4.32
CA PHE A 753 29.83 -4.66 -3.50
C PHE A 753 30.28 -5.19 -2.14
N PRO A 754 31.46 -4.77 -1.65
CA PRO A 754 31.80 -4.93 -0.24
C PRO A 754 30.73 -4.27 0.64
N ALA A 755 30.31 -4.99 1.66
CA ALA A 755 29.34 -4.54 2.63
C ALA A 755 29.68 -5.13 4.01
N PRO A 756 30.85 -4.79 4.60
CA PRO A 756 31.16 -5.19 5.97
C PRO A 756 30.06 -4.70 6.95
N LEU A 757 30.07 -5.21 8.18
CA LEU A 757 28.97 -5.00 9.13
C LEU A 757 28.64 -3.51 9.37
N ASP A 758 29.61 -2.62 9.27
CA ASP A 758 29.45 -1.18 9.45
C ASP A 758 28.97 -0.42 8.20
N THR A 759 28.76 -1.11 7.08
CA THR A 759 28.51 -0.50 5.76
C THR A 759 27.17 -0.91 5.17
N ILE A 760 26.41 0.09 4.71
CA ILE A 760 25.29 -0.07 3.77
C ILE A 760 25.62 0.65 2.47
N ASN A 761 25.37 0.00 1.33
CA ASN A 761 25.69 0.57 0.03
C ASN A 761 24.60 1.56 -0.41
N VAL A 762 25.03 2.81 -0.65
CA VAL A 762 24.18 3.91 -1.11
C VAL A 762 24.87 4.60 -2.27
N HIS A 763 24.18 4.70 -3.40
CA HIS A 763 24.75 5.26 -4.62
C HIS A 763 23.96 6.49 -5.07
N VAL A 764 24.68 7.56 -5.42
CA VAL A 764 24.09 8.78 -5.98
C VAL A 764 24.05 8.65 -7.50
N ARG A 765 22.87 8.84 -8.10
CA ARG A 765 22.70 8.85 -9.54
C ARG A 765 23.29 10.12 -10.15
N GLU A 766 23.95 9.97 -11.29
CA GLU A 766 24.37 11.12 -12.10
C GLU A 766 23.21 12.05 -12.48
N GLY A 767 23.55 13.31 -12.79
CA GLY A 767 22.59 14.36 -13.05
C GLY A 767 21.88 14.92 -11.81
N SER A 768 22.26 14.51 -10.59
CA SER A 768 21.54 14.87 -9.35
C SER A 768 22.30 15.90 -8.51
N ILE A 769 21.58 16.83 -7.87
CA ILE A 769 22.11 17.66 -6.78
C ILE A 769 21.30 17.38 -5.51
N ILE A 770 21.96 16.92 -4.45
CA ILE A 770 21.30 16.51 -3.20
C ILE A 770 21.61 17.54 -2.10
N PRO A 771 20.59 18.22 -1.56
CA PRO A 771 20.78 19.08 -0.39
C PRO A 771 20.93 18.25 0.88
N GLN A 772 21.98 18.57 1.63
CA GLN A 772 22.27 18.04 2.95
C GLN A 772 22.35 19.16 3.97
N GLN A 773 22.25 18.80 5.24
CA GLN A 773 22.50 19.71 6.35
C GLN A 773 23.45 19.05 7.35
N VAL A 774 24.30 19.83 8.01
CA VAL A 774 25.17 19.28 9.07
C VAL A 774 24.27 18.70 10.18
N PRO A 775 24.40 17.40 10.51
CA PRO A 775 23.47 16.71 11.41
C PRO A 775 23.67 17.14 12.88
N ALA A 776 22.68 16.85 13.71
CA ALA A 776 22.72 17.03 15.17
C ALA A 776 21.89 15.94 15.86
N LEU A 777 21.83 15.95 17.19
CA LEU A 777 21.08 14.94 17.96
C LEU A 777 19.55 15.06 17.84
N THR A 778 19.03 16.21 17.40
CA THR A 778 17.59 16.44 17.15
C THR A 778 17.42 17.30 15.90
N THR A 779 16.27 17.22 15.24
CA THR A 779 15.96 18.13 14.11
C THR A 779 15.84 19.58 14.54
N THR A 780 15.41 19.86 15.77
CA THR A 780 15.41 21.21 16.36
C THR A 780 16.80 21.85 16.30
N ALA A 781 17.84 21.06 16.57
CA ALA A 781 19.23 21.52 16.47
C ALA A 781 19.74 21.49 15.02
N SER A 782 19.53 20.39 14.28
CA SER A 782 20.11 20.23 12.95
C SER A 782 19.59 21.27 11.96
N ARG A 783 18.32 21.67 12.06
CA ARG A 783 17.69 22.69 11.20
C ARG A 783 18.35 24.07 11.27
N ARG A 784 19.16 24.33 12.31
CA ARG A 784 19.91 25.58 12.49
C ARG A 784 21.33 25.50 11.92
N ASN A 785 21.76 24.33 11.47
CA ASN A 785 23.11 24.11 11.00
C ASN A 785 23.27 24.46 9.51
N PRO A 786 24.51 24.65 9.03
CA PRO A 786 24.78 24.92 7.62
C PRO A 786 24.35 23.78 6.68
N PHE A 787 24.05 24.15 5.44
CA PHE A 787 23.76 23.22 4.35
C PHE A 787 25.04 22.82 3.58
N THR A 788 24.99 21.64 2.97
CA THR A 788 26.00 21.12 2.02
C THR A 788 25.26 20.61 0.78
N LEU A 789 25.86 20.74 -0.41
CA LEU A 789 25.30 20.17 -1.64
C LEU A 789 26.23 19.06 -2.15
N ILE A 790 25.68 17.89 -2.46
CA ILE A 790 26.36 16.87 -3.27
C ILE A 790 25.96 17.11 -4.72
N VAL A 791 26.92 17.48 -5.57
CA VAL A 791 26.70 17.69 -7.01
C VAL A 791 27.22 16.49 -7.78
N ALA A 792 26.29 15.65 -8.22
CA ALA A 792 26.55 14.47 -9.01
C ALA A 792 26.35 14.76 -10.51
N LEU A 793 27.32 15.41 -11.16
CA LEU A 793 27.41 15.59 -12.62
C LEU A 793 27.17 14.32 -13.44
N SER A 794 26.45 14.49 -14.55
CA SER A 794 26.33 13.49 -15.60
C SER A 794 27.55 13.41 -16.51
N VAL A 795 27.58 12.39 -17.37
CA VAL A 795 28.53 12.32 -18.50
C VAL A 795 28.45 13.56 -19.40
N GLY A 796 27.29 14.22 -19.46
CA GLY A 796 27.11 15.49 -20.17
C GLY A 796 27.47 16.73 -19.35
N ASN A 797 28.19 16.59 -18.23
CA ASN A 797 28.61 17.66 -17.33
C ASN A 797 27.47 18.54 -16.81
N TRP A 798 26.30 17.94 -16.57
CA TRP A 798 25.16 18.64 -15.98
C TRP A 798 24.61 17.92 -14.74
N ALA A 799 24.03 18.67 -13.81
CA ALA A 799 23.25 18.14 -12.70
C ALA A 799 22.13 19.12 -12.28
N LYS A 800 21.03 18.59 -11.76
CA LYS A 800 19.91 19.36 -11.21
C LYS A 800 19.49 18.83 -9.85
N GLY A 801 19.06 19.73 -8.98
CA GLY A 801 18.38 19.35 -7.75
C GLY A 801 17.49 20.47 -7.26
N GLU A 802 16.84 20.22 -6.13
CA GLU A 802 15.92 21.17 -5.52
C GLU A 802 15.87 21.02 -4.00
N LEU A 803 15.43 22.08 -3.33
CA LEU A 803 15.22 22.14 -1.89
C LEU A 803 13.92 22.88 -1.60
N PHE A 804 12.98 22.20 -0.97
CA PHE A 804 11.82 22.81 -0.31
C PHE A 804 12.15 23.05 1.17
N TRP A 805 11.94 24.28 1.64
CA TRP A 805 12.23 24.64 3.03
C TRP A 805 11.20 25.61 3.61
N ASP A 806 10.51 25.19 4.65
CA ASP A 806 9.59 26.02 5.45
C ASP A 806 9.97 25.94 6.94
N ASP A 807 9.09 26.44 7.83
CA ASP A 807 9.33 26.38 9.27
C ASP A 807 9.34 24.96 9.86
N GLY A 808 8.85 23.97 9.12
CA GLY A 808 8.86 22.57 9.47
C GLY A 808 7.62 22.07 10.22
N GLU A 809 6.64 22.92 10.55
CA GLU A 809 5.49 22.50 11.36
C GLU A 809 4.18 23.26 11.14
N SER A 810 4.21 24.47 10.57
CA SER A 810 2.98 25.25 10.36
C SER A 810 2.07 24.60 9.32
N LEU A 811 0.78 24.84 9.49
CA LEU A 811 -0.24 24.40 8.56
C LEU A 811 -0.14 25.17 7.24
N ASP A 812 -0.45 24.47 6.15
CA ASP A 812 -0.72 25.05 4.83
C ASP A 812 0.38 26.02 4.32
N THR A 813 1.65 25.75 4.63
CA THR A 813 2.76 26.63 4.25
C THR A 813 2.92 26.70 2.74
N PHE A 814 2.72 25.57 2.05
CA PHE A 814 2.78 25.49 0.60
C PHE A 814 1.64 26.28 -0.05
N GLU A 815 0.41 26.07 0.41
CA GLU A 815 -0.79 26.74 -0.12
C GLU A 815 -0.75 28.26 0.09
N HIS A 816 -0.17 28.72 1.20
CA HIS A 816 -0.02 30.15 1.50
C HIS A 816 1.26 30.79 0.95
N GLY A 817 2.16 30.03 0.33
CA GLY A 817 3.44 30.57 -0.16
C GLY A 817 4.48 30.86 0.94
N ASN A 818 4.30 30.32 2.14
CA ASN A 818 5.17 30.53 3.31
C ASN A 818 6.35 29.53 3.34
N TYR A 819 7.14 29.50 2.27
CA TYR A 819 8.29 28.62 2.12
C TYR A 819 9.37 29.25 1.24
N SER A 820 10.57 28.67 1.27
CA SER A 820 11.64 28.90 0.30
C SER A 820 11.75 27.68 -0.60
N TYR A 821 11.87 27.91 -1.91
CA TYR A 821 12.09 26.86 -2.88
C TYR A 821 13.32 27.22 -3.72
N VAL A 822 14.34 26.37 -3.65
CA VAL A 822 15.62 26.63 -4.31
C VAL A 822 15.85 25.55 -5.34
N LEU A 823 16.12 25.97 -6.58
CA LEU A 823 16.54 25.09 -7.66
C LEU A 823 18.07 25.19 -7.81
N PHE A 824 18.72 24.04 -7.89
CA PHE A 824 20.15 23.93 -8.15
C PHE A 824 20.38 23.42 -9.56
N PHE A 825 21.31 24.05 -10.28
CA PHE A 825 21.76 23.63 -11.60
C PHE A 825 23.29 23.70 -11.66
N ALA A 826 23.89 22.68 -12.26
CA ALA A 826 25.28 22.66 -12.66
C ALA A 826 25.34 22.30 -14.15
N GLU A 827 26.12 23.04 -14.94
CA GLU A 827 26.32 22.80 -16.37
C GLU A 827 27.70 23.30 -16.82
N GLU A 828 28.26 22.66 -17.84
CA GLU A 828 29.42 23.15 -18.58
C GLU A 828 28.96 24.10 -19.70
N VAL A 829 29.66 25.21 -19.92
CA VAL A 829 29.48 26.07 -21.11
C VAL A 829 30.80 26.22 -21.86
N GLN A 830 30.74 26.69 -23.09
CA GLN A 830 31.87 26.68 -24.03
C GLN A 830 32.26 28.06 -24.63
N ASN A 831 31.57 29.20 -24.38
CA ASN A 831 31.92 30.52 -24.96
C ASN A 831 31.45 31.76 -24.14
N ARG A 832 32.27 32.83 -24.08
CA ARG A 832 32.09 34.03 -23.20
C ARG A 832 31.50 35.32 -23.83
N GLU A 833 31.19 35.39 -25.13
CA GLU A 833 31.02 36.69 -25.83
C GLU A 833 29.60 37.22 -26.12
N ASN A 834 28.50 36.51 -25.81
CA ASN A 834 27.14 37.04 -26.04
C ASN A 834 26.31 37.12 -24.75
N PHE A 835 26.64 38.05 -23.86
CA PHE A 835 25.77 38.39 -22.73
C PHE A 835 24.86 39.57 -23.09
N GLY A 836 23.71 39.24 -23.69
CA GLY A 836 22.60 40.16 -23.89
C GLY A 836 21.28 39.51 -23.46
N LEU A 837 20.80 39.90 -22.28
CA LEU A 837 19.41 39.80 -21.80
C LEU A 837 18.73 38.42 -21.91
N ILE A 838 18.86 37.62 -20.85
CA ILE A 838 17.78 36.69 -20.45
C ILE A 838 17.44 37.05 -19.01
N SER A 839 16.38 37.84 -18.87
CA SER A 839 15.74 38.16 -17.60
C SER A 839 14.93 36.95 -17.15
N GLU A 840 15.11 36.57 -15.89
CA GLU A 840 14.53 35.40 -15.21
C GLU A 840 15.19 34.08 -15.69
N PHE A 841 15.50 33.19 -14.76
CA PHE A 841 16.25 31.93 -14.89
C PHE A 841 17.77 31.99 -14.66
N VAL A 842 18.21 31.09 -13.79
CA VAL A 842 19.60 30.77 -13.43
C VAL A 842 20.30 30.20 -14.67
N CYS A 843 21.42 30.79 -15.07
CA CYS A 843 22.28 30.28 -16.14
C CYS A 843 23.72 30.24 -15.61
N VAL A 844 24.41 29.12 -15.78
CA VAL A 844 25.82 28.96 -15.40
C VAL A 844 26.62 28.83 -16.68
N CYS A 845 27.65 29.66 -16.90
CA CYS A 845 28.54 29.54 -18.06
C CYS A 845 30.02 29.25 -17.72
N VAL A 846 30.59 28.15 -18.24
CA VAL A 846 32.01 27.74 -18.35
C VAL A 846 32.60 28.00 -19.77
N CYS A 847 33.90 27.74 -19.98
CA CYS A 847 34.63 27.73 -21.27
C CYS A 847 35.82 26.74 -21.18
N VAL A 848 36.15 25.98 -22.24
CA VAL A 848 37.23 24.94 -22.27
C VAL A 848 38.37 25.33 -23.22
N CYS A 849 39.63 25.04 -22.85
CA CYS A 849 40.75 24.98 -23.80
C CYS A 849 41.61 23.72 -23.55
N VAL A 850 41.69 22.84 -24.55
CA VAL A 850 42.45 21.57 -24.51
C VAL A 850 43.91 21.82 -24.90
N CYS A 851 44.86 21.30 -24.12
CA CYS A 851 46.25 21.15 -24.54
C CYS A 851 46.67 19.68 -24.45
N VAL A 852 47.00 19.08 -25.60
CA VAL A 852 47.45 17.70 -25.74
C VAL A 852 48.97 17.65 -25.68
N CYS A 853 49.52 16.80 -24.80
CA CYS A 853 50.89 16.29 -24.94
C CYS A 853 50.86 14.76 -24.79
N VAL A 854 51.33 14.06 -25.82
CA VAL A 854 51.43 12.59 -25.86
C VAL A 854 52.77 12.16 -25.29
N CYS A 855 52.76 11.23 -24.34
CA CYS A 855 53.87 10.30 -24.09
C CYS A 855 53.31 8.97 -23.56
N VAL A 856 53.72 7.87 -24.21
CA VAL A 856 53.28 6.51 -23.92
C VAL A 856 54.00 6.00 -22.67
N CYS A 857 53.26 5.61 -21.64
CA CYS A 857 53.73 4.78 -20.53
C CYS A 857 52.59 3.88 -20.03
N VAL A 858 52.95 2.63 -19.68
CA VAL A 858 52.07 1.56 -19.22
C VAL A 858 51.11 2.07 -18.13
N CYS A 859 49.82 2.17 -18.46
CA CYS A 859 48.79 2.66 -17.56
C CYS A 859 48.26 1.51 -16.69
N VAL A 860 48.64 1.50 -15.42
CA VAL A 860 47.77 0.93 -14.38
C VAL A 860 46.62 1.94 -14.23
N CYS A 861 45.41 1.60 -14.71
CA CYS A 861 44.22 2.42 -14.50
C CYS A 861 43.82 2.35 -13.03
N VAL A 862 44.40 3.22 -12.21
CA VAL A 862 43.79 3.62 -10.94
C VAL A 862 42.75 4.67 -11.31
N CYS A 863 41.47 4.33 -11.30
CA CYS A 863 40.39 5.32 -11.40
C CYS A 863 40.47 6.23 -10.16
N VAL A 864 41.17 7.36 -10.28
CA VAL A 864 41.17 8.40 -9.25
C VAL A 864 39.77 9.02 -9.27
N LEU A 865 38.99 8.83 -8.22
CA LEU A 865 37.75 9.57 -8.00
C LEU A 865 38.10 11.07 -7.97
N GLN A 866 37.72 11.79 -9.03
CA GLN A 866 37.85 13.24 -9.08
C GLN A 866 36.72 13.86 -8.26
N VAL A 867 36.97 14.06 -6.98
CA VAL A 867 36.06 14.80 -6.07
C VAL A 867 36.63 16.19 -5.83
N LEU A 868 35.86 17.21 -6.16
CA LEU A 868 36.16 18.60 -5.80
C LEU A 868 35.37 18.96 -4.54
N THR A 869 36.08 19.33 -3.46
CA THR A 869 35.47 19.84 -2.23
C THR A 869 35.71 21.34 -2.13
N VAL A 870 34.63 22.12 -2.12
CA VAL A 870 34.67 23.57 -1.86
C VAL A 870 34.12 23.83 -0.46
N ALA A 871 34.90 24.45 0.41
CA ALA A 871 34.56 24.69 1.81
C ALA A 871 34.73 26.16 2.19
N GLY A 872 34.16 26.58 3.32
CA GLY A 872 34.26 27.97 3.81
C GLY A 872 33.39 28.97 3.04
N LEU A 873 32.37 28.48 2.34
CA LEU A 873 31.40 29.31 1.63
C LEU A 873 30.39 29.91 2.62
N ASP A 874 30.17 31.23 2.56
CA ASP A 874 29.13 31.95 3.30
C ASP A 874 28.08 32.48 2.32
N LEU A 875 27.13 31.61 1.98
CA LEU A 875 26.19 31.77 0.88
C LEU A 875 24.75 31.79 1.40
N PRO A 876 24.04 32.93 1.34
CA PRO A 876 22.67 33.01 1.86
C PRO A 876 21.67 32.31 0.92
N MET A 877 20.75 31.51 1.47
CA MET A 877 19.69 30.85 0.68
C MET A 877 18.73 31.82 -0.04
N THR A 878 18.73 33.10 0.34
CA THR A 878 17.82 34.13 -0.18
C THR A 878 18.35 34.89 -1.41
N ALA A 879 19.58 34.62 -1.83
CA ALA A 879 20.19 35.31 -2.98
C ALA A 879 20.45 34.34 -4.14
N MET A 880 20.46 34.87 -5.36
CA MET A 880 21.02 34.14 -6.50
C MET A 880 22.53 34.10 -6.39
N ILE A 881 23.10 32.91 -6.53
CA ILE A 881 24.52 32.64 -6.29
C ILE A 881 25.09 31.82 -7.44
N THR A 882 26.31 32.14 -7.84
CA THR A 882 27.07 31.40 -8.85
C THR A 882 28.40 31.00 -8.25
N VAL A 883 28.72 29.70 -8.32
CA VAL A 883 30.03 29.14 -7.95
C VAL A 883 30.67 28.58 -9.21
N GLN A 884 31.92 28.95 -9.48
CA GLN A 884 32.68 28.53 -10.67
C GLN A 884 33.96 27.82 -10.26
N TRP A 885 34.33 26.79 -11.02
CA TRP A 885 35.62 26.09 -10.96
C TRP A 885 36.11 25.79 -12.38
N SER A 886 37.41 25.53 -12.54
CA SER A 886 38.05 25.29 -13.83
C SER A 886 39.11 24.21 -13.74
#